data_AF-A0A951EUT1-F1
#
_entry.id   AF-A0A951EUT1-F1
#
_cell.length_a   1.000
_cell.length_b   1.000
_cell.length_c   1.000
_cell.angle_alpha   90.00
_cell.angle_beta   90.00
_cell.angle_gamma   90.00
#
_symmetry.space_group_name_H-M   'P 1'
#
loop_
_entity.id
_entity.type
_entity.pdbx_description
1 polymer ?
#
loop_
_entity_poly.entity_id
_entity_poly.type
_entity_poly.pdbx_seq_one_letter_code
_entity_poly.pdbx_strand_id
1 'polypeptide(L)'
;MAPSDAAPTVTPAKSSAEVAALDQAVRRVLTWQNTDTTSVPPAPRADATAVATLFAPPKPPADDEPTTPTQAVPAAPPRPVRAAAPPPLRAPSFLGGVAAELVAAGLLTERRAVALALHARETGETLMRVIAREMAAAELEPMYEFLAGRSGQPLIREKGELMQRADEASWLPVTVAEQRGIMLLKPERPGEAPYATIDPCDLLTRDWIGRLSGRRPMPVPVLPDVLLDTIGRMRMRQQLQEADKPLVPIDISWEQEQRIRDTLETCDVPQIVDFVVHRAYEQGASDIHIEPVEDGTVVRTRIDGMLHEECRMPLALHPAVTSRIKVLAGMDVAERRRPQDGRITAQIRRMPLDIRVSSSPTVTGEKIVMRLLDEKALRPAPEQLGLRDASLRLLLDKISAPHGLVMLSGPTGSGKTTTLYSCLSAIDRQRRNILTIEDPVEYRLKGVHQMQVNDRIGLSFASGLRNILRQDPDVIMVGECRDVETAKMAIQASLTGHVVFSTIHANDAVGVISRLLDMQIDPYLVATALTLPIAQRLVRSICTRCKTMIDGGELLTMLRAEGVSDEKLARLGVHIDPREPCLHAPGCPHCRHTGYSGRQAVFEMFEITERLRELIAGKTFNADELRHRIAETGSPSMVQNALALVDEGRTSYLEVFRVFGDGTT
;
A
#
# COMPACT_ATOMS: atom_id res chain seq x y z
N MET A 1 -34.26 -43.44 -26.30
CA MET A 1 -34.29 -44.31 -25.11
C MET A 1 -34.06 -43.43 -23.90
N ALA A 2 -34.87 -43.62 -22.87
CA ALA A 2 -35.02 -42.80 -21.67
C ALA A 2 -33.77 -42.75 -20.75
N PRO A 3 -33.72 -41.83 -19.76
CA PRO A 3 -32.52 -41.31 -19.10
C PRO A 3 -32.25 -41.92 -17.70
N SER A 4 -31.13 -41.59 -17.07
CA SER A 4 -30.92 -41.79 -15.62
C SER A 4 -30.54 -40.48 -14.91
N ASP A 5 -31.49 -39.95 -14.14
CA ASP A 5 -31.32 -38.92 -13.13
C ASP A 5 -30.58 -39.47 -11.90
N ALA A 6 -29.73 -38.65 -11.28
CA ALA A 6 -29.30 -38.83 -9.90
C ALA A 6 -29.17 -37.46 -9.21
N ALA A 7 -30.15 -37.13 -8.38
CA ALA A 7 -30.12 -36.02 -7.42
C ALA A 7 -29.40 -36.43 -6.13
N PRO A 8 -28.75 -35.51 -5.39
CA PRO A 8 -28.17 -35.83 -4.09
C PRO A 8 -29.22 -35.79 -2.97
N THR A 9 -29.19 -36.85 -2.16
CA THR A 9 -30.03 -37.15 -0.99
C THR A 9 -29.83 -36.18 0.18
N VAL A 10 -30.95 -35.74 0.75
CA VAL A 10 -31.07 -35.01 2.03
C VAL A 10 -30.91 -36.00 3.19
N THR A 11 -30.03 -35.69 4.15
CA THR A 11 -29.89 -36.43 5.42
C THR A 11 -31.06 -36.16 6.37
N PRO A 12 -31.57 -37.17 7.10
CA PRO A 12 -32.74 -37.00 7.96
C PRO A 12 -32.40 -36.29 9.28
N ALA A 13 -33.41 -35.58 9.81
CA ALA A 13 -33.39 -34.88 11.08
C ALA A 13 -33.07 -35.82 12.27
N LYS A 14 -32.24 -35.32 13.19
CA LYS A 14 -31.85 -36.01 14.43
C LYS A 14 -33.07 -36.35 15.29
N SER A 15 -33.04 -37.54 15.89
CA SER A 15 -34.12 -38.10 16.69
C SER A 15 -34.42 -37.26 17.94
N SER A 16 -35.69 -37.26 18.37
CA SER A 16 -36.19 -36.55 19.55
C SER A 16 -35.47 -36.90 20.87
N ALA A 17 -34.75 -38.01 20.91
CA ALA A 17 -33.93 -38.42 22.06
C ALA A 17 -32.62 -37.63 22.19
N GLU A 18 -32.02 -37.20 21.08
CA GLU A 18 -30.77 -36.41 21.10
C GLU A 18 -31.01 -34.94 21.49
N VAL A 19 -32.20 -34.42 21.18
CA VAL A 19 -32.63 -33.08 21.60
C VAL A 19 -32.93 -33.03 23.10
N ALA A 20 -33.48 -34.11 23.68
CA ALA A 20 -33.74 -34.21 25.11
C ALA A 20 -32.45 -34.32 25.96
N ALA A 21 -31.42 -35.00 25.44
CA ALA A 21 -30.11 -35.09 26.10
C ALA A 21 -29.37 -33.74 26.13
N LEU A 22 -29.54 -32.91 25.11
CA LEU A 22 -28.95 -31.58 25.02
C LEU A 22 -29.63 -30.59 25.98
N ASP A 23 -30.96 -30.66 26.14
CA ASP A 23 -31.71 -29.80 27.08
C ASP A 23 -31.40 -30.14 28.55
N GLN A 24 -31.11 -31.41 28.85
CA GLN A 24 -30.70 -31.85 30.19
C GLN A 24 -29.25 -31.46 30.54
N ALA A 25 -28.37 -31.33 29.55
CA ALA A 25 -27.01 -30.82 29.73
C ALA A 25 -26.98 -29.30 29.95
N VAL A 26 -27.84 -28.55 29.24
CA VAL A 26 -27.95 -27.08 29.40
C VAL A 26 -28.57 -26.70 30.75
N ARG A 27 -29.52 -27.49 31.28
CA ARG A 27 -30.08 -27.26 32.63
C ARG A 27 -29.12 -27.56 33.78
N ARG A 28 -28.08 -28.40 33.57
CA ARG A 28 -27.03 -28.65 34.58
C ARG A 28 -25.98 -27.54 34.67
N VAL A 29 -25.82 -26.73 33.62
CA VAL A 29 -24.89 -25.59 33.61
C VAL A 29 -25.51 -24.35 34.27
N LEU A 30 -26.84 -24.24 34.29
CA LEU A 30 -27.58 -23.09 34.82
C LEU A 30 -27.94 -23.16 36.32
N THR A 31 -27.56 -24.23 37.04
CA THR A 31 -27.82 -24.38 38.48
C THR A 31 -26.59 -24.22 39.37
N TRP A 32 -25.46 -23.72 38.83
CA TRP A 32 -24.23 -23.50 39.60
C TRP A 32 -23.94 -22.01 39.87
N GLN A 33 -24.98 -21.26 40.22
CA GLN A 33 -24.87 -19.89 40.75
C GLN A 33 -25.93 -19.67 41.83
N ASN A 34 -25.64 -20.10 43.06
CA ASN A 34 -25.99 -19.44 44.33
C ASN A 34 -25.88 -20.43 45.49
N THR A 35 -24.80 -20.34 46.27
CA THR A 35 -24.83 -20.40 47.74
C THR A 35 -23.56 -19.77 48.31
N ASP A 36 -23.77 -19.06 49.41
CA ASP A 36 -22.99 -18.02 50.05
C ASP A 36 -21.76 -18.45 50.89
N THR A 37 -20.89 -17.46 51.10
CA THR A 37 -20.17 -17.07 52.35
C THR A 37 -18.79 -17.65 52.78
N THR A 38 -17.84 -16.69 52.82
CA THR A 38 -16.92 -16.29 53.93
C THR A 38 -15.49 -16.85 54.10
N SER A 39 -14.56 -15.86 54.17
CA SER A 39 -13.42 -15.68 55.10
C SER A 39 -12.00 -16.09 54.68
N VAL A 40 -11.17 -15.11 54.27
CA VAL A 40 -9.68 -15.08 54.35
C VAL A 40 -9.20 -13.59 54.41
N PRO A 41 -8.14 -13.21 55.16
CA PRO A 41 -7.98 -11.92 55.87
C PRO A 41 -7.22 -10.81 55.09
N PRO A 42 -7.11 -9.56 55.61
CA PRO A 42 -6.57 -8.43 54.86
C PRO A 42 -5.03 -8.34 54.92
N ALA A 43 -4.42 -7.95 53.79
CA ALA A 43 -3.01 -7.59 53.68
C ALA A 43 -2.76 -6.12 54.11
N PRO A 44 -1.57 -5.78 54.63
CA PRO A 44 -1.34 -4.53 55.34
C PRO A 44 -1.09 -3.33 54.41
N ARG A 45 -1.45 -2.15 54.94
CA ARG A 45 -1.13 -0.82 54.41
C ARG A 45 0.38 -0.55 54.52
N ALA A 46 0.95 0.10 53.51
CA ALA A 46 2.25 0.75 53.60
C ALA A 46 2.16 2.17 53.00
N ASP A 47 2.84 3.08 53.67
CA ASP A 47 2.64 4.52 53.72
C ASP A 47 2.97 5.31 52.45
N ALA A 48 2.25 6.42 52.31
CA ALA A 48 2.60 7.54 51.47
C ALA A 48 3.66 8.41 52.17
N THR A 49 4.89 8.44 51.66
CA THR A 49 5.83 9.59 51.71
C THR A 49 7.15 9.23 51.03
N ALA A 50 7.40 9.77 49.83
CA ALA A 50 8.71 10.19 49.30
C ALA A 50 8.56 10.48 47.80
N VAL A 51 8.19 11.72 47.51
CA VAL A 51 8.16 12.31 46.16
C VAL A 51 9.49 13.02 45.92
N ALA A 52 9.91 13.02 44.65
CA ALA A 52 10.91 13.89 44.02
C ALA A 52 12.39 13.57 44.23
N THR A 53 12.98 12.93 43.23
CA THR A 53 14.31 13.33 42.74
C THR A 53 14.47 12.86 41.29
N LEU A 54 14.69 13.83 40.41
CA LEU A 54 15.31 13.77 39.07
C LEU A 54 14.55 14.77 38.19
N PHE A 55 15.05 16.00 38.15
CA PHE A 55 15.09 16.94 37.01
C PHE A 55 15.34 18.35 37.58
N ALA A 56 16.59 18.81 37.50
CA ALA A 56 16.95 20.21 37.70
C ALA A 56 17.73 20.71 36.45
N PRO A 57 17.41 21.89 35.90
CA PRO A 57 18.05 22.46 34.71
C PRO A 57 19.32 23.28 35.03
N PRO A 58 20.20 23.57 34.04
CA PRO A 58 21.44 24.32 34.26
C PRO A 58 21.27 25.85 34.20
N LYS A 59 22.19 26.56 34.87
CA LYS A 59 22.30 28.04 35.02
C LYS A 59 23.25 28.68 33.98
N PRO A 60 23.23 30.04 33.80
CA PRO A 60 23.77 30.80 32.65
C PRO A 60 25.23 31.33 32.86
N PRO A 61 25.83 32.11 31.91
CA PRO A 61 27.27 32.24 31.72
C PRO A 61 27.89 33.49 32.39
N ALA A 62 29.23 33.58 32.39
CA ALA A 62 30.00 34.79 32.71
C ALA A 62 31.33 34.88 31.92
N ASP A 63 31.38 35.89 31.05
CA ASP A 63 32.41 36.89 30.65
C ASP A 63 33.94 36.64 30.67
N ASP A 64 34.52 36.92 29.49
CA ASP A 64 35.66 37.77 29.08
C ASP A 64 37.13 37.61 29.57
N GLU A 65 37.96 37.18 28.60
CA GLU A 65 39.25 37.73 28.07
C GLU A 65 40.51 37.91 28.96
N PRO A 66 41.76 38.01 28.39
CA PRO A 66 42.15 38.24 26.98
C PRO A 66 43.25 37.33 26.37
N THR A 67 43.47 37.53 25.06
CA THR A 67 44.42 36.90 24.11
C THR A 67 45.81 37.57 24.10
N THR A 68 46.95 36.88 23.92
CA THR A 68 47.85 36.69 22.71
C THR A 68 49.33 36.64 23.20
N PRO A 69 50.41 36.29 22.43
CA PRO A 69 50.53 35.89 21.01
C PRO A 69 51.44 34.65 20.72
N THR A 70 51.40 34.27 19.44
CA THR A 70 52.19 33.33 18.62
C THR A 70 53.72 33.32 18.83
N GLN A 71 54.35 32.14 18.83
CA GLN A 71 55.77 31.95 18.45
C GLN A 71 56.01 30.65 17.67
N ALA A 72 56.87 30.75 16.65
CA ALA A 72 57.26 29.70 15.72
C ALA A 72 58.57 28.99 16.15
N VAL A 73 58.58 27.67 15.92
CA VAL A 73 59.63 26.62 15.74
C VAL A 73 61.13 26.99 15.93
N PRO A 74 61.95 26.03 16.43
CA PRO A 74 63.10 25.60 15.62
C PRO A 74 63.26 24.07 15.50
N ALA A 75 63.79 23.67 14.34
CA ALA A 75 64.04 22.31 13.89
C ALA A 75 65.24 21.64 14.57
N ALA A 76 65.20 20.30 14.70
CA ALA A 76 66.32 19.48 15.15
C ALA A 76 67.09 18.85 13.95
N PRO A 77 68.42 18.63 14.06
CA PRO A 77 69.29 18.28 12.94
C PRO A 77 69.25 16.77 12.58
N PRO A 78 69.67 16.38 11.36
CA PRO A 78 69.64 14.98 10.92
C PRO A 78 70.80 14.18 11.50
N ARG A 79 70.55 12.92 11.90
CA ARG A 79 71.59 11.93 12.20
C ARG A 79 71.98 11.17 10.91
N PRO A 80 73.26 10.76 10.77
CA PRO A 80 73.79 10.23 9.52
C PRO A 80 73.33 8.79 9.25
N VAL A 81 72.98 8.54 7.99
CA VAL A 81 72.62 7.23 7.43
C VAL A 81 73.86 6.37 7.30
N ARG A 82 73.87 5.20 7.94
CA ARG A 82 74.79 4.10 7.59
C ARG A 82 74.06 3.19 6.59
N ALA A 83 74.64 3.06 5.41
CA ALA A 83 74.10 2.30 4.29
C ALA A 83 73.91 0.81 4.66
N ALA A 84 72.66 0.36 4.65
CA ALA A 84 72.30 -1.04 4.50
C ALA A 84 71.90 -1.28 3.04
N ALA A 85 72.34 -2.42 2.49
CA ALA A 85 72.13 -2.82 1.12
C ALA A 85 70.64 -2.71 0.69
N PRO A 86 70.35 -2.36 -0.58
CA PRO A 86 68.99 -2.20 -1.02
C PRO A 86 68.23 -3.53 -0.89
N PRO A 87 67.04 -3.54 -0.26
CA PRO A 87 66.13 -4.67 -0.42
C PRO A 87 65.73 -4.74 -1.90
N PRO A 88 65.35 -5.93 -2.41
CA PRO A 88 64.95 -6.07 -3.79
C PRO A 88 63.76 -5.15 -4.07
N LEU A 89 63.81 -4.45 -5.20
CA LEU A 89 62.71 -3.65 -5.74
C LEU A 89 61.46 -4.53 -5.85
N ARG A 90 60.54 -4.45 -4.87
CA ARG A 90 59.17 -4.89 -5.09
C ARG A 90 58.53 -3.87 -6.03
N ALA A 91 58.10 -4.32 -7.20
CA ALA A 91 57.24 -3.54 -8.07
C ALA A 91 56.06 -2.97 -7.25
N PRO A 92 55.59 -1.74 -7.53
CA PRO A 92 54.40 -1.23 -6.88
C PRO A 92 53.22 -2.08 -7.35
N SER A 93 52.76 -3.03 -6.52
CA SER A 93 51.53 -3.75 -6.81
C SER A 93 50.39 -2.74 -6.80
N PHE A 94 49.66 -2.61 -7.91
CA PHE A 94 48.45 -1.79 -8.01
C PHE A 94 47.36 -2.25 -7.03
N LEU A 95 47.50 -3.48 -6.51
CA LEU A 95 46.67 -4.11 -5.50
C LEU A 95 47.18 -3.77 -4.09
N GLY A 96 46.28 -3.31 -3.23
CA GLY A 96 46.50 -3.10 -1.80
C GLY A 96 45.48 -3.88 -0.95
N GLY A 97 45.79 -4.08 0.33
CA GLY A 97 44.91 -4.77 1.28
C GLY A 97 44.71 -6.26 0.97
N VAL A 98 43.51 -6.77 1.22
CA VAL A 98 43.14 -8.19 1.10
C VAL A 98 43.42 -8.77 -0.30
N ALA A 99 43.28 -7.96 -1.35
CA ALA A 99 43.54 -8.40 -2.72
C ALA A 99 45.01 -8.79 -2.94
N ALA A 100 45.94 -8.00 -2.39
CA ALA A 100 47.38 -8.28 -2.49
C ALA A 100 47.77 -9.52 -1.66
N GLU A 101 47.13 -9.70 -0.51
CA GLU A 101 47.35 -10.86 0.38
C GLU A 101 46.89 -12.16 -0.29
N LEU A 102 45.71 -12.16 -0.92
CA LEU A 102 45.19 -13.32 -1.65
C LEU A 102 46.04 -13.68 -2.87
N VAL A 103 46.59 -12.68 -3.58
CA VAL A 103 47.53 -12.90 -4.69
C VAL A 103 48.86 -13.45 -4.18
N ALA A 104 49.39 -12.90 -3.08
CA ALA A 104 50.64 -13.38 -2.48
C ALA A 104 50.52 -14.83 -1.94
N ALA A 105 49.33 -15.21 -1.46
CA ALA A 105 49.01 -16.57 -1.04
C ALA A 105 48.77 -17.54 -2.21
N GLY A 106 48.79 -17.08 -3.46
CA GLY A 106 48.54 -17.90 -4.65
C GLY A 106 47.07 -18.29 -4.85
N LEU A 107 46.15 -17.67 -4.10
CA LEU A 107 44.71 -17.96 -4.13
C LEU A 107 43.98 -17.15 -5.22
N LEU A 108 44.57 -16.04 -5.68
CA LEU A 108 44.10 -15.27 -6.82
C LEU A 108 45.25 -14.97 -7.78
N THR A 109 44.97 -14.96 -9.08
CA THR A 109 45.89 -14.38 -10.06
C THR A 109 45.78 -12.86 -10.04
N GLU A 110 46.88 -12.16 -10.31
CA GLU A 110 46.90 -10.69 -10.34
C GLU A 110 45.84 -10.11 -11.31
N ARG A 111 45.69 -10.73 -12.49
CA ARG A 111 44.66 -10.33 -13.48
C ARG A 111 43.23 -10.47 -12.92
N ARG A 112 42.93 -11.55 -12.20
CA ARG A 112 41.59 -11.79 -11.63
C ARG A 112 41.33 -10.89 -10.43
N ALA A 113 42.34 -10.65 -9.60
CA ALA A 113 42.24 -9.72 -8.48
C ALA A 113 41.96 -8.27 -8.94
N VAL A 114 42.60 -7.81 -10.02
CA VAL A 114 42.32 -6.49 -10.60
C VAL A 114 40.89 -6.40 -11.14
N ALA A 115 40.42 -7.43 -11.87
CA ALA A 115 39.05 -7.44 -12.41
C ALA A 115 37.99 -7.38 -11.30
N LEU A 116 38.12 -8.22 -10.26
CA LEU A 116 37.20 -8.25 -9.13
C LEU A 116 37.23 -6.93 -8.31
N ALA A 117 38.40 -6.31 -8.17
CA ALA A 117 38.53 -5.03 -7.48
C ALA A 117 37.89 -3.87 -8.26
N LEU A 118 37.99 -3.87 -9.59
CA LEU A 118 37.29 -2.89 -10.44
C LEU A 118 35.77 -3.07 -10.33
N HIS A 119 35.28 -4.30 -10.39
CA HIS A 119 33.85 -4.59 -10.26
C HIS A 119 33.29 -4.18 -8.89
N ALA A 120 34.03 -4.45 -7.81
CA ALA A 120 33.67 -3.99 -6.46
C ALA A 120 33.56 -2.46 -6.40
N ARG A 121 34.47 -1.74 -7.05
CA ARG A 121 34.44 -0.27 -7.12
C ARG A 121 33.25 0.25 -7.94
N GLU A 122 32.91 -0.38 -9.06
CA GLU A 122 31.78 0.01 -9.91
C GLU A 122 30.42 -0.22 -9.21
N THR A 123 30.30 -1.32 -8.46
CA THR A 123 29.08 -1.70 -7.76
C THR A 123 28.95 -1.06 -6.37
N GLY A 124 30.01 -0.46 -5.84
CA GLY A 124 30.05 0.06 -4.47
C GLY A 124 30.01 -1.04 -3.40
N GLU A 125 30.31 -2.28 -3.78
CA GLU A 125 30.39 -3.43 -2.88
C GLU A 125 31.83 -3.65 -2.37
N THR A 126 31.98 -4.47 -1.34
CA THR A 126 33.31 -4.90 -0.89
C THR A 126 33.88 -6.00 -1.79
N LEU A 127 35.21 -6.08 -1.88
CA LEU A 127 35.90 -7.08 -2.70
C LEU A 127 35.47 -8.52 -2.35
N MET A 128 35.36 -8.84 -1.07
CA MET A 128 34.98 -10.20 -0.64
C MET A 128 33.54 -10.54 -1.01
N ARG A 129 32.65 -9.55 -1.05
CA ARG A 129 31.26 -9.76 -1.47
C ARG A 129 31.14 -10.04 -2.97
N VAL A 130 31.96 -9.37 -3.78
CA VAL A 130 32.10 -9.67 -5.21
C VAL A 130 32.69 -11.06 -5.43
N ILE A 131 33.76 -11.40 -4.71
CA ILE A 131 34.37 -12.74 -4.73
C ILE A 131 33.34 -13.83 -4.40
N ALA A 132 32.58 -13.64 -3.31
CA ALA A 132 31.55 -14.58 -2.86
C ALA A 132 30.43 -14.82 -3.91
N ARG A 133 30.17 -13.84 -4.78
CA ARG A 133 29.14 -13.93 -5.83
C ARG A 133 29.66 -14.54 -7.13
N GLU A 134 30.90 -14.27 -7.51
CA GLU A 134 31.42 -14.56 -8.85
C GLU A 134 32.32 -15.79 -8.93
N MET A 135 32.81 -16.30 -7.80
CA MET A 135 33.67 -17.48 -7.75
C MET A 135 32.88 -18.72 -7.35
N ALA A 136 33.30 -19.88 -7.88
CA ALA A 136 32.68 -21.16 -7.52
C ALA A 136 33.04 -21.55 -6.08
N ALA A 137 32.16 -22.31 -5.41
CA ALA A 137 32.34 -22.74 -4.02
C ALA A 137 33.71 -23.43 -3.76
N ALA A 138 34.18 -24.25 -4.70
CA ALA A 138 35.47 -24.93 -4.62
C ALA A 138 36.68 -23.97 -4.60
N GLU A 139 36.56 -22.78 -5.18
CA GLU A 139 37.61 -21.76 -5.16
C GLU A 139 37.53 -20.87 -3.90
N LEU A 140 36.35 -20.77 -3.29
CA LEU A 140 36.09 -19.91 -2.13
C LEU A 140 36.64 -20.50 -0.83
N GLU A 141 36.50 -21.80 -0.61
CA GLU A 141 36.88 -22.42 0.67
C GLU A 141 38.34 -22.15 1.09
N PRO A 142 39.36 -22.31 0.22
CA PRO A 142 40.74 -21.97 0.56
C PRO A 142 40.95 -20.48 0.89
N MET A 143 40.17 -19.59 0.27
CA MET A 143 40.23 -18.15 0.52
C MET A 143 39.65 -17.80 1.89
N TYR A 144 38.52 -18.39 2.24
CA TYR A 144 37.89 -18.19 3.54
C TYR A 144 38.70 -18.82 4.67
N GLU A 145 39.40 -19.93 4.42
CA GLU A 145 40.34 -20.53 5.37
C GLU A 145 41.55 -19.63 5.63
N PHE A 146 42.10 -19.02 4.57
CA PHE A 146 43.15 -18.00 4.70
C PHE A 146 42.68 -16.80 5.54
N LEU A 147 41.46 -16.29 5.29
CA LEU A 147 40.88 -15.18 6.03
C LEU A 147 40.58 -15.52 7.49
N ALA A 148 40.16 -16.75 7.77
CA ALA A 148 39.95 -17.28 9.12
C ALA A 148 41.27 -17.34 9.91
N GLY A 149 42.34 -17.83 9.27
CA GLY A 149 43.69 -17.79 9.85
C GLY A 149 44.15 -16.36 10.18
N ARG A 150 43.83 -15.40 9.31
CA ARG A 150 44.14 -13.98 9.50
C ARG A 150 43.35 -13.32 10.63
N SER A 151 42.06 -13.63 10.78
CA SER A 151 41.20 -13.07 11.83
C SER A 151 41.36 -13.76 13.18
N GLY A 152 42.06 -14.91 13.21
CA GLY A 152 42.17 -15.75 14.41
C GLY A 152 40.84 -16.35 14.84
N GLN A 153 39.91 -16.53 13.89
CA GLN A 153 38.57 -17.09 14.12
C GLN A 153 38.39 -18.39 13.33
N PRO A 154 37.58 -19.35 13.83
CA PRO A 154 37.27 -20.55 13.07
C PRO A 154 36.41 -20.23 11.83
N LEU A 155 36.65 -20.94 10.72
CA LEU A 155 35.78 -20.92 9.55
C LEU A 155 34.58 -21.83 9.76
N ILE A 156 33.38 -21.27 9.67
CA ILE A 156 32.13 -22.02 9.69
C ILE A 156 31.86 -22.58 8.28
N ARG A 157 31.88 -23.91 8.16
CA ARG A 157 31.71 -24.65 6.89
C ARG A 157 30.34 -25.30 6.74
N GLU A 158 29.69 -25.58 7.85
CA GLU A 158 28.44 -26.31 7.86
C GLU A 158 27.33 -25.51 8.52
N LYS A 159 26.14 -25.70 7.98
CA LYS A 159 24.93 -25.09 8.52
C LYS A 159 24.62 -25.51 9.95
N GLY A 160 24.87 -26.78 10.28
CA GLY A 160 24.64 -27.30 11.63
C GLY A 160 25.43 -26.51 12.67
N GLU A 161 26.71 -26.23 12.37
CA GLU A 161 27.60 -25.43 13.19
C GLU A 161 27.12 -23.97 13.31
N LEU A 162 26.75 -23.35 12.17
CA LEU A 162 26.21 -21.98 12.16
C LEU A 162 24.98 -21.84 13.06
N MET A 163 24.02 -22.76 12.94
CA MET A 163 22.78 -22.75 13.71
C MET A 163 23.01 -23.03 15.19
N GLN A 164 23.97 -23.87 15.55
CA GLN A 164 24.30 -24.15 16.95
C GLN A 164 24.87 -22.89 17.65
N ARG A 165 25.71 -22.16 16.92
CA ARG A 165 26.36 -20.92 17.41
C ARG A 165 25.49 -19.68 17.27
N ALA A 166 24.40 -19.73 16.51
CA ALA A 166 23.48 -18.61 16.35
C ALA A 166 22.86 -18.15 17.68
N ASP A 167 22.75 -16.83 17.89
CA ASP A 167 22.06 -16.24 19.02
C ASP A 167 20.59 -15.91 18.66
N GLU A 168 19.67 -16.82 18.99
CA GLU A 168 18.23 -16.67 18.70
C GLU A 168 17.56 -15.50 19.44
N ALA A 169 18.12 -15.05 20.58
CA ALA A 169 17.53 -14.00 21.40
C ALA A 169 17.84 -12.58 20.88
N SER A 170 18.83 -12.44 20.00
CA SER A 170 19.36 -11.15 19.53
C SER A 170 19.21 -10.95 18.01
N TRP A 171 18.23 -11.60 17.37
CA TRP A 171 18.15 -11.60 15.90
C TRP A 171 18.01 -10.19 15.29
N LEU A 172 18.87 -9.93 14.31
CA LEU A 172 18.69 -8.84 13.38
C LEU A 172 17.45 -9.10 12.53
N PRO A 173 16.71 -8.06 12.10
CA PRO A 173 15.70 -8.21 11.06
C PRO A 173 16.30 -8.93 9.85
N VAL A 174 15.57 -9.90 9.26
CA VAL A 174 16.06 -10.74 8.15
C VAL A 174 16.56 -9.89 6.99
N THR A 175 15.90 -8.76 6.71
CA THR A 175 16.33 -7.78 5.69
C THR A 175 17.70 -7.20 5.97
N VAL A 176 18.04 -6.93 7.24
CA VAL A 176 19.36 -6.41 7.64
C VAL A 176 20.42 -7.51 7.54
N ALA A 177 20.08 -8.75 7.94
CA ALA A 177 20.95 -9.91 7.80
C ALA A 177 21.29 -10.19 6.32
N GLU A 178 20.29 -10.15 5.42
CA GLU A 178 20.46 -10.28 3.96
C GLU A 178 21.30 -9.13 3.38
N GLN A 179 20.96 -7.88 3.71
CA GLN A 179 21.66 -6.71 3.17
C GLN A 179 23.12 -6.66 3.57
N ARG A 180 23.46 -7.09 4.79
CA ARG A 180 24.84 -7.04 5.30
C ARG A 180 25.58 -8.36 5.17
N GLY A 181 24.89 -9.46 4.88
CA GLY A 181 25.50 -10.78 4.79
C GLY A 181 26.08 -11.24 6.13
N ILE A 182 25.31 -11.07 7.21
CA ILE A 182 25.75 -11.39 8.59
C ILE A 182 24.69 -12.11 9.41
N MET A 183 25.14 -12.83 10.44
CA MET A 183 24.30 -13.43 11.46
C MET A 183 24.96 -13.32 12.84
N LEU A 184 24.25 -12.89 13.87
CA LEU A 184 24.82 -12.80 15.23
C LEU A 184 25.01 -14.18 15.85
N LEU A 185 26.14 -14.36 16.53
CA LEU A 185 26.51 -15.59 17.22
C LEU A 185 26.50 -15.38 18.73
N LYS A 186 26.35 -16.48 19.47
CA LYS A 186 26.43 -16.51 20.93
C LYS A 186 27.83 -16.07 21.37
N PRO A 187 27.95 -15.12 22.31
CA PRO A 187 29.25 -14.70 22.81
C PRO A 187 29.90 -15.81 23.63
N GLU A 188 31.14 -16.16 23.31
CA GLU A 188 31.95 -17.11 24.09
C GLU A 188 32.54 -16.46 25.34
N ARG A 189 32.72 -15.12 25.31
CA ARG A 189 33.24 -14.33 26.43
C ARG A 189 32.37 -13.09 26.70
N PRO A 190 32.26 -12.66 27.97
CA PRO A 190 31.57 -11.41 28.31
C PRO A 190 32.24 -10.21 27.62
N GLY A 191 31.43 -9.34 27.00
CA GLY A 191 31.91 -8.13 26.33
C GLY A 191 32.29 -8.28 24.85
N GLU A 192 32.18 -9.49 24.29
CA GLU A 192 32.35 -9.74 22.85
C GLU A 192 31.00 -9.86 22.13
N ALA A 193 30.99 -9.53 20.83
CA ALA A 193 29.85 -9.68 19.93
C ALA A 193 30.32 -10.41 18.65
N PRO A 194 30.38 -11.76 18.68
CA PRO A 194 30.71 -12.53 17.51
C PRO A 194 29.56 -12.52 16.49
N TYR A 195 29.92 -12.45 15.21
CA TYR A 195 28.96 -12.52 14.12
C TYR A 195 29.56 -13.28 12.93
N ALA A 196 28.77 -14.20 12.36
CA ALA A 196 29.11 -14.85 11.12
C ALA A 196 29.00 -13.84 9.98
N THR A 197 29.99 -13.81 9.08
CA THR A 197 30.01 -12.88 7.93
C THR A 197 30.65 -13.51 6.70
N ILE A 198 30.09 -13.21 5.52
CA ILE A 198 30.76 -13.50 4.24
C ILE A 198 31.93 -12.55 3.98
N ASP A 199 31.98 -11.39 4.64
CA ASP A 199 33.09 -10.45 4.52
C ASP A 199 33.66 -10.10 5.90
N PRO A 200 34.74 -10.79 6.34
CA PRO A 200 35.39 -10.48 7.61
C PRO A 200 36.22 -9.19 7.57
N CYS A 201 36.39 -8.57 6.40
CA CYS A 201 37.15 -7.35 6.20
C CYS A 201 36.26 -6.10 6.07
N ASP A 202 34.94 -6.25 6.15
CA ASP A 202 34.00 -5.12 6.14
C ASP A 202 34.06 -4.32 7.46
N LEU A 203 34.84 -3.25 7.42
CA LEU A 203 35.02 -2.33 8.54
C LEU A 203 33.70 -1.60 8.90
N LEU A 204 32.85 -1.30 7.93
CA LEU A 204 31.60 -0.58 8.17
C LEU A 204 30.61 -1.45 8.93
N THR A 205 30.51 -2.73 8.56
CA THR A 205 29.67 -3.69 9.28
C THR A 205 30.22 -3.98 10.67
N ARG A 206 31.55 -4.10 10.82
CA ARG A 206 32.20 -4.26 12.13
C ARG A 206 31.89 -3.09 13.07
N ASP A 207 32.06 -1.86 12.61
CA ASP A 207 31.79 -0.65 13.41
C ASP A 207 30.29 -0.50 13.72
N TRP A 208 29.42 -0.92 12.80
CA TRP A 208 27.98 -0.93 13.01
C TRP A 208 27.57 -1.94 14.10
N ILE A 209 28.13 -3.16 14.10
CA ILE A 209 27.87 -4.16 15.16
C ILE A 209 28.42 -3.68 16.51
N GLY A 210 29.58 -3.03 16.53
CA GLY A 210 30.13 -2.44 17.75
C GLY A 210 29.19 -1.39 18.35
N ARG A 211 28.63 -0.50 17.53
CA ARG A 211 27.63 0.50 17.97
C ARG A 211 26.32 -0.13 18.42
N LEU A 212 25.84 -1.16 17.72
CA LEU A 212 24.58 -1.82 18.03
C LEU A 212 24.64 -2.62 19.34
N SER A 213 25.74 -3.35 19.54
CA SER A 213 25.89 -4.27 20.68
C SER A 213 26.50 -3.64 21.92
N GLY A 214 27.19 -2.50 21.78
CA GLY A 214 28.02 -1.91 22.85
C GLY A 214 29.21 -2.80 23.27
N ARG A 215 29.53 -3.82 22.48
CA ARG A 215 30.53 -4.86 22.74
C ARG A 215 31.57 -4.88 21.64
N ARG A 216 32.68 -5.59 21.88
CA ARG A 216 33.75 -5.76 20.90
C ARG A 216 33.27 -6.65 19.73
N PRO A 217 33.15 -6.12 18.49
CA PRO A 217 32.67 -6.90 17.35
C PRO A 217 33.74 -7.90 16.87
N MET A 218 33.36 -9.17 16.71
CA MET A 218 34.26 -10.26 16.30
C MET A 218 33.74 -10.94 15.02
N PRO A 219 34.30 -10.61 13.82
CA PRO A 219 33.89 -11.22 12.57
C PRO A 219 34.37 -12.68 12.49
N VAL A 220 33.42 -13.61 12.38
CA VAL A 220 33.66 -15.04 12.17
C VAL A 220 33.38 -15.36 10.70
N PRO A 221 34.38 -15.77 9.91
CA PRO A 221 34.15 -16.11 8.51
C PRO A 221 33.21 -17.31 8.37
N VAL A 222 32.28 -17.22 7.42
CA VAL A 222 31.38 -18.32 7.04
C VAL A 222 31.31 -18.43 5.53
N LEU A 223 31.20 -19.66 5.03
CA LEU A 223 31.05 -19.87 3.59
C LEU A 223 29.75 -19.22 3.07
N PRO A 224 29.77 -18.56 1.90
CA PRO A 224 28.62 -17.79 1.40
C PRO A 224 27.33 -18.61 1.22
N ASP A 225 27.45 -19.82 0.69
CA ASP A 225 26.34 -20.74 0.48
C ASP A 225 25.65 -21.13 1.80
N VAL A 226 26.44 -21.40 2.84
CA VAL A 226 25.95 -21.75 4.18
C VAL A 226 25.16 -20.60 4.79
N LEU A 227 25.70 -19.38 4.75
CA LEU A 227 25.05 -18.21 5.34
C LEU A 227 23.80 -17.80 4.56
N LEU A 228 23.87 -17.78 3.23
CA LEU A 228 22.76 -17.37 2.38
C LEU A 228 21.60 -18.39 2.40
N ASP A 229 21.86 -19.71 2.39
CA ASP A 229 20.79 -20.72 2.59
C ASP A 229 20.12 -20.56 3.95
N THR A 230 20.91 -20.30 5.00
CA THR A 230 20.39 -20.14 6.36
C THR A 230 19.48 -18.93 6.48
N ILE A 231 19.92 -17.76 5.98
CA ILE A 231 19.13 -16.53 5.96
C ILE A 231 17.87 -16.70 5.08
N GLY A 232 18.00 -17.34 3.90
CA GLY A 232 16.87 -17.58 3.00
C GLY A 232 15.76 -18.45 3.63
N ARG A 233 16.12 -19.42 4.47
CA ARG A 233 15.13 -20.22 5.21
C ARG A 233 14.51 -19.49 6.38
N MET A 234 15.25 -18.61 7.05
CA MET A 234 14.68 -17.72 8.06
C MET A 234 13.61 -16.82 7.45
N ARG A 235 13.87 -16.28 6.25
CA ARG A 235 12.88 -15.53 5.46
C ARG A 235 11.64 -16.36 5.13
N MET A 236 11.82 -17.59 4.67
CA MET A 236 10.70 -18.47 4.34
C MET A 236 9.83 -18.78 5.56
N ARG A 237 10.44 -19.04 6.74
CA ARG A 237 9.70 -19.19 7.99
C ARG A 237 8.95 -17.92 8.38
N GLN A 238 9.59 -16.76 8.24
CA GLN A 238 8.95 -15.48 8.55
C GLN A 238 7.76 -15.21 7.62
N GLN A 239 7.88 -15.52 6.33
CA GLN A 239 6.77 -15.41 5.37
C GLN A 239 5.63 -16.38 5.65
N LEU A 240 5.93 -17.61 6.08
CA LEU A 240 4.92 -18.57 6.52
C LEU A 240 4.21 -18.10 7.82
N GLN A 241 4.95 -17.51 8.75
CA GLN A 241 4.38 -16.90 9.96
C GLN A 241 3.57 -15.63 9.66
N GLU A 242 3.91 -14.87 8.61
CA GLU A 242 3.10 -13.74 8.14
C GLU A 242 1.79 -14.17 7.50
N ALA A 243 1.75 -15.35 6.85
CA ALA A 243 0.53 -15.96 6.34
C ALA A 243 -0.37 -16.51 7.47
N ASP A 244 0.22 -16.85 8.63
CA ASP A 244 -0.45 -17.35 9.84
C ASP A 244 -0.67 -16.25 10.91
N LYS A 245 -0.57 -14.96 10.57
CA LYS A 245 -0.96 -13.90 11.52
C LYS A 245 -2.40 -14.13 11.96
N PRO A 246 -2.66 -14.30 13.28
CA PRO A 246 -4.02 -14.47 13.76
C PRO A 246 -4.83 -13.25 13.35
N LEU A 247 -5.90 -13.48 12.59
CA LEU A 247 -6.86 -12.43 12.26
C LEU A 247 -7.32 -11.79 13.55
N VAL A 248 -7.24 -10.47 13.64
CA VAL A 248 -7.73 -9.73 14.81
C VAL A 248 -9.26 -9.85 14.78
N PRO A 249 -9.89 -10.61 15.70
CA PRO A 249 -11.34 -10.74 15.69
C PRO A 249 -11.93 -9.45 16.24
N ILE A 250 -12.76 -8.81 15.43
CA ILE A 250 -13.54 -7.63 15.81
C ILE A 250 -15.01 -8.05 15.69
N ASP A 251 -15.50 -8.72 16.73
CA ASP A 251 -16.90 -9.12 16.86
C ASP A 251 -17.49 -8.42 18.08
N ILE A 252 -18.30 -7.39 17.83
CA ILE A 252 -18.96 -6.59 18.87
C ILE A 252 -20.45 -6.91 18.83
N SER A 253 -21.00 -7.35 19.95
CA SER A 253 -22.45 -7.52 20.09
C SER A 253 -23.16 -6.18 20.14
N TRP A 254 -24.45 -6.15 19.75
CA TRP A 254 -25.27 -4.94 19.81
C TRP A 254 -25.34 -4.33 21.23
N GLU A 255 -25.37 -5.17 22.27
CA GLU A 255 -25.34 -4.75 23.68
C GLU A 255 -24.01 -4.08 24.06
N GLN A 256 -22.87 -4.63 23.59
CA GLN A 256 -21.56 -4.02 23.78
C GLN A 256 -21.44 -2.69 23.03
N GLU A 257 -22.01 -2.61 21.82
CA GLU A 257 -22.02 -1.39 21.03
C GLU A 257 -22.71 -0.23 21.76
N GLN A 258 -23.90 -0.48 22.33
CA GLN A 258 -24.64 0.52 23.10
C GLN A 258 -23.87 0.97 24.34
N ARG A 259 -23.29 0.02 25.08
CA ARG A 259 -22.52 0.33 26.29
C ARG A 259 -21.29 1.18 26.00
N ILE A 260 -20.54 0.86 24.94
CA ILE A 260 -19.34 1.61 24.55
C ILE A 260 -19.71 3.03 24.13
N ARG A 261 -20.83 3.20 23.40
CA ARG A 261 -21.33 4.51 22.97
C ARG A 261 -21.67 5.41 24.16
N ASP A 262 -22.33 4.86 25.17
CA ASP A 262 -22.79 5.65 26.33
C ASP A 262 -21.67 5.91 27.34
N THR A 263 -20.57 5.16 27.29
CA THR A 263 -19.48 5.24 28.29
C THR A 263 -18.07 5.25 27.69
N LEU A 264 -17.86 5.98 26.59
CA LEU A 264 -16.55 6.07 25.90
C LEU A 264 -15.39 6.45 26.84
N GLU A 265 -15.64 7.27 27.86
CA GLU A 265 -14.62 7.74 28.82
C GLU A 265 -14.11 6.66 29.78
N THR A 266 -14.90 5.61 30.02
CA THR A 266 -14.54 4.52 30.96
C THR A 266 -14.28 3.20 30.24
N CYS A 267 -14.28 3.18 28.91
CA CYS A 267 -14.03 1.98 28.11
C CYS A 267 -12.54 1.74 27.93
N ASP A 268 -12.16 0.46 27.84
CA ASP A 268 -10.78 0.10 27.53
C ASP A 268 -10.43 0.48 26.09
N VAL A 269 -9.24 1.03 25.89
CA VAL A 269 -8.77 1.52 24.58
C VAL A 269 -8.89 0.49 23.44
N PRO A 270 -8.57 -0.81 23.63
CA PRO A 270 -8.85 -1.82 22.61
C PRO A 270 -10.31 -1.88 22.17
N GLN A 271 -11.26 -1.80 23.11
CA GLN A 271 -12.70 -1.85 22.81
C GLN A 271 -13.15 -0.61 22.01
N ILE A 272 -12.56 0.55 22.30
CA ILE A 272 -12.81 1.79 21.54
C ILE A 272 -12.35 1.62 20.09
N VAL A 273 -11.13 1.09 19.87
CA VAL A 273 -10.60 0.86 18.51
C VAL A 273 -11.45 -0.16 17.76
N ASP A 274 -11.78 -1.28 18.40
CA ASP A 274 -12.61 -2.33 17.82
C ASP A 274 -14.00 -1.77 17.46
N PHE A 275 -14.61 -0.95 18.32
CA PHE A 275 -15.89 -0.29 18.08
C PHE A 275 -15.84 0.66 16.89
N VAL A 276 -14.82 1.51 16.81
CA VAL A 276 -14.65 2.44 15.68
C VAL A 276 -14.52 1.69 14.37
N VAL A 277 -13.72 0.61 14.33
CA VAL A 277 -13.53 -0.20 13.11
C VAL A 277 -14.80 -0.96 12.74
N HIS A 278 -15.45 -1.61 13.71
CA HIS A 278 -16.70 -2.35 13.49
C HIS A 278 -17.80 -1.44 12.96
N ARG A 279 -18.01 -0.29 13.60
CA ARG A 279 -19.03 0.68 13.21
C ARG A 279 -18.76 1.24 11.82
N ALA A 280 -17.52 1.60 11.51
CA ALA A 280 -17.14 2.08 10.19
C ALA A 280 -17.39 1.01 9.10
N TYR A 281 -17.11 -0.26 9.40
CA TYR A 281 -17.39 -1.37 8.50
C TYR A 281 -18.89 -1.56 8.25
N GLU A 282 -19.71 -1.65 9.31
CA GLU A 282 -21.17 -1.79 9.18
C GLU A 282 -21.82 -0.64 8.41
N GLN A 283 -21.24 0.55 8.54
CA GLN A 283 -21.68 1.76 7.88
C GLN A 283 -21.27 1.85 6.40
N GLY A 284 -20.42 0.95 5.91
CA GLY A 284 -19.89 0.97 4.55
C GLY A 284 -18.87 2.08 4.31
N ALA A 285 -18.10 2.46 5.33
CA ALA A 285 -17.07 3.50 5.20
C ALA A 285 -15.86 3.01 4.39
N SER A 286 -15.28 3.88 3.56
CA SER A 286 -14.03 3.61 2.84
C SER A 286 -12.79 3.92 3.67
N ASP A 287 -12.87 4.95 4.52
CA ASP A 287 -11.74 5.42 5.32
C ASP A 287 -12.24 5.81 6.72
N ILE A 288 -11.40 5.60 7.73
CA ILE A 288 -11.57 6.08 9.11
C ILE A 288 -10.47 7.10 9.36
N HIS A 289 -10.83 8.26 9.87
CA HIS A 289 -9.94 9.36 10.22
C HIS A 289 -10.00 9.54 11.74
N ILE A 290 -8.87 9.42 12.42
CA ILE A 290 -8.75 9.71 13.86
C ILE A 290 -7.79 10.88 13.99
N GLU A 291 -8.34 12.02 14.40
CA GLU A 291 -7.67 13.31 14.28
C GLU A 291 -7.63 14.01 15.64
N PRO A 292 -6.43 14.32 16.18
CA PRO A 292 -6.32 15.17 17.35
C PRO A 292 -6.56 16.63 16.93
N VAL A 293 -7.45 17.30 17.64
CA VAL A 293 -7.78 18.73 17.51
C VAL A 293 -7.64 19.39 18.88
N GLU A 294 -7.72 20.72 18.92
CA GLU A 294 -7.50 21.48 20.17
C GLU A 294 -8.48 21.09 21.30
N ASP A 295 -9.72 20.77 20.94
CA ASP A 295 -10.81 20.46 21.85
C ASP A 295 -11.06 18.97 22.09
N GLY A 296 -10.22 18.08 21.54
CA GLY A 296 -10.38 16.63 21.71
C GLY A 296 -9.79 15.81 20.58
N THR A 297 -10.29 14.60 20.42
CA THR A 297 -10.01 13.74 19.27
C THR A 297 -11.30 13.46 18.53
N VAL A 298 -11.31 13.78 17.24
CA VAL A 298 -12.45 13.61 16.36
C VAL A 298 -12.26 12.35 15.55
N VAL A 299 -13.25 11.46 15.59
CA VAL A 299 -13.34 10.30 14.69
C VAL A 299 -14.28 10.65 13.56
N ARG A 300 -13.78 10.61 12.33
CA ARG A 300 -14.58 10.81 11.12
C ARG A 300 -14.51 9.58 10.23
N THR A 301 -15.59 9.24 9.57
CA THR A 301 -15.58 8.18 8.55
C THR A 301 -15.86 8.78 7.18
N ARG A 302 -15.21 8.25 6.15
CA ARG A 302 -15.53 8.59 4.77
C ARG A 302 -16.58 7.63 4.26
N ILE A 303 -17.77 8.13 4.00
CA ILE A 303 -18.89 7.32 3.50
C ILE A 303 -19.40 7.98 2.24
N ASP A 304 -19.46 7.21 1.16
CA ASP A 304 -19.81 7.70 -0.16
C ASP A 304 -19.01 8.95 -0.63
N GLY A 305 -17.74 9.02 -0.22
CA GLY A 305 -16.82 10.10 -0.57
C GLY A 305 -16.85 11.30 0.38
N MET A 306 -17.84 11.40 1.27
CA MET A 306 -17.97 12.50 2.23
C MET A 306 -17.48 12.12 3.62
N LEU A 307 -16.90 13.09 4.33
CA LEU A 307 -16.50 12.90 5.72
C LEU A 307 -17.70 13.14 6.64
N HIS A 308 -17.96 12.18 7.51
CA HIS A 308 -18.98 12.24 8.56
C HIS A 308 -18.28 12.19 9.91
N GLU A 309 -18.61 13.11 10.81
CA GLU A 309 -18.18 13.03 12.20
C GLU A 309 -19.01 11.97 12.92
N GLU A 310 -18.35 10.93 13.46
CA GLU A 310 -19.01 9.81 14.12
C GLU A 310 -19.03 9.98 15.64
N CYS A 311 -17.91 10.39 16.23
CA CYS A 311 -17.81 10.67 17.65
C CYS A 311 -16.61 11.57 17.97
N ARG A 312 -16.63 12.10 19.19
CA ARG A 312 -15.51 12.79 19.83
C ARG A 312 -15.09 12.03 21.07
N MET A 313 -13.79 12.00 21.34
CA MET A 313 -13.22 11.45 22.56
C MET A 313 -12.27 12.46 23.24
N PRO A 314 -12.09 12.39 24.56
CA PRO A 314 -11.13 13.25 25.26
C PRO A 314 -9.72 13.11 24.69
N LEU A 315 -9.02 14.24 24.54
CA LEU A 315 -7.64 14.26 24.00
C LEU A 315 -6.67 13.37 24.79
N ALA A 316 -6.93 13.17 26.09
CA ALA A 316 -6.14 12.30 26.95
C ALA A 316 -6.10 10.83 26.48
N LEU A 317 -7.13 10.34 25.77
CA LEU A 317 -7.18 8.99 25.23
C LEU A 317 -6.41 8.84 23.91
N HIS A 318 -6.17 9.94 23.20
CA HIS A 318 -5.58 9.92 21.86
C HIS A 318 -4.26 9.16 21.78
N PRO A 319 -3.26 9.39 22.67
CA PRO A 319 -1.98 8.69 22.57
C PRO A 319 -2.10 7.17 22.76
N ALA A 320 -3.08 6.73 23.55
CA ALA A 320 -3.32 5.31 23.78
C ALA A 320 -4.01 4.67 22.56
N VAL A 321 -4.98 5.36 21.96
CA VAL A 321 -5.65 4.93 20.72
C VAL A 321 -4.65 4.80 19.57
N THR A 322 -3.81 5.83 19.35
CA THR A 322 -2.79 5.78 18.29
C THR A 322 -1.78 4.66 18.53
N SER A 323 -1.34 4.47 19.79
CA SER A 323 -0.41 3.40 20.15
C SER A 323 -1.02 2.02 19.89
N ARG A 324 -2.30 1.79 20.26
CA ARG A 324 -3.01 0.54 20.01
C ARG A 324 -3.08 0.24 18.52
N ILE A 325 -3.43 1.22 17.69
CA ILE A 325 -3.50 1.06 16.24
C ILE A 325 -2.12 0.75 15.65
N LYS A 326 -1.06 1.45 16.09
CA LYS A 326 0.33 1.20 15.65
C LYS A 326 0.79 -0.22 16.00
N VAL A 327 0.46 -0.72 17.19
CA VAL A 327 0.73 -2.12 17.56
C VAL A 327 0.03 -3.09 16.62
N LEU A 328 -1.27 -2.90 16.37
CA LEU A 328 -2.04 -3.77 15.46
C LEU A 328 -1.48 -3.75 14.03
N ALA A 329 -1.00 -2.59 13.58
CA ALA A 329 -0.47 -2.38 12.24
C ALA A 329 1.01 -2.77 12.08
N GLY A 330 1.68 -3.22 13.15
CA GLY A 330 3.11 -3.56 13.16
C GLY A 330 4.05 -2.36 13.00
N MET A 331 3.63 -1.16 13.44
CA MET A 331 4.41 0.08 13.38
C MET A 331 5.23 0.32 14.65
N ASP A 332 6.24 1.19 14.58
CA ASP A 332 7.04 1.61 15.73
C ASP A 332 6.26 2.61 16.60
N VAL A 333 5.83 2.15 17.79
CA VAL A 333 5.07 2.94 18.77
C VAL A 333 5.89 4.09 19.35
N ALA A 334 7.21 3.93 19.49
CA ALA A 334 8.09 4.91 20.10
C ALA A 334 8.39 6.08 19.15
N GLU A 335 8.47 5.82 17.84
CA GLU A 335 8.66 6.87 16.85
C GLU A 335 7.33 7.59 16.56
N ARG A 336 7.25 8.88 16.88
CA ARG A 336 6.03 9.71 16.69
C ARG A 336 6.26 10.94 15.82
N ARG A 337 7.49 11.13 15.32
CA ARG A 337 7.93 12.36 14.63
C ARG A 337 8.04 12.17 13.12
N ARG A 338 7.83 10.96 12.62
CA ARG A 338 7.91 10.61 11.20
C ARG A 338 6.62 9.91 10.77
N PRO A 339 6.15 10.14 9.54
CA PRO A 339 5.06 9.36 8.99
C PRO A 339 5.39 7.86 8.98
N GLN A 340 4.38 7.03 9.21
CA GLN A 340 4.50 5.57 9.20
C GLN A 340 3.32 4.95 8.50
N ASP A 341 3.56 3.85 7.80
CA ASP A 341 2.51 3.06 7.15
C ASP A 341 2.58 1.62 7.65
N GLY A 342 1.43 0.97 7.70
CA GLY A 342 1.29 -0.39 8.18
C GLY A 342 -0.04 -0.99 7.75
N ARG A 343 -0.26 -2.23 8.19
CA ARG A 343 -1.38 -3.03 7.71
C ARG A 343 -1.96 -3.86 8.85
N ILE A 344 -3.28 -3.85 8.99
CA ILE A 344 -4.02 -4.68 9.94
C ILE A 344 -4.88 -5.65 9.12
N THR A 345 -4.74 -6.95 9.37
CA THR A 345 -5.65 -7.96 8.83
C THR A 345 -6.62 -8.35 9.94
N ALA A 346 -7.84 -7.83 9.84
CA ALA A 346 -8.91 -8.03 10.82
C ALA A 346 -9.95 -9.02 10.30
N GLN A 347 -10.80 -9.51 11.19
CA GLN A 347 -11.97 -10.31 10.84
C GLN A 347 -13.21 -9.75 11.55
N ILE A 348 -14.20 -9.33 10.78
CA ILE A 348 -15.50 -8.83 11.28
C ILE A 348 -16.59 -9.80 10.79
N ARG A 349 -17.40 -10.36 11.69
CA ARG A 349 -18.49 -11.31 11.34
C ARG A 349 -18.01 -12.47 10.47
N ARG A 350 -16.82 -13.01 10.76
CA ARG A 350 -16.14 -14.06 9.98
C ARG A 350 -15.76 -13.68 8.54
N MET A 351 -15.75 -12.39 8.22
CA MET A 351 -15.26 -11.90 6.94
C MET A 351 -13.90 -11.25 7.12
N PRO A 352 -12.90 -11.61 6.29
CA PRO A 352 -11.60 -10.96 6.34
C PRO A 352 -11.74 -9.51 5.87
N LEU A 353 -11.14 -8.60 6.62
CA LEU A 353 -11.05 -7.19 6.30
C LEU A 353 -9.59 -6.78 6.36
N ASP A 354 -9.08 -6.27 5.25
CA ASP A 354 -7.74 -5.72 5.21
C ASP A 354 -7.79 -4.22 5.44
N ILE A 355 -6.91 -3.70 6.29
CA ILE A 355 -6.91 -2.29 6.67
C ILE A 355 -5.51 -1.73 6.46
N ARG A 356 -5.38 -0.75 5.57
CA ARG A 356 -4.15 0.02 5.43
C ARG A 356 -4.18 1.18 6.40
N VAL A 357 -3.12 1.35 7.17
CA VAL A 357 -3.03 2.38 8.20
C VAL A 357 -1.87 3.31 7.86
N SER A 358 -2.13 4.60 7.92
CA SER A 358 -1.11 5.64 7.80
C SER A 358 -1.16 6.55 9.03
N SER A 359 -0.01 6.76 9.65
CA SER A 359 0.20 7.72 10.74
C SER A 359 0.98 8.92 10.21
N SER A 360 0.54 10.12 10.55
CA SER A 360 1.26 11.36 10.24
C SER A 360 1.37 12.22 11.50
N PRO A 361 2.56 12.72 11.87
CA PRO A 361 2.70 13.67 12.97
C PRO A 361 1.96 14.98 12.65
N THR A 362 1.24 15.53 13.62
CA THR A 362 0.66 16.88 13.60
C THR A 362 1.09 17.65 14.85
N VAL A 363 0.68 18.92 14.96
CA VAL A 363 0.99 19.78 16.12
C VAL A 363 0.38 19.23 17.41
N THR A 364 -0.81 18.62 17.34
CA THR A 364 -1.61 18.18 18.51
C THR A 364 -1.50 16.67 18.76
N GLY A 365 -0.77 15.93 17.93
CA GLY A 365 -0.56 14.49 18.05
C GLY A 365 -0.46 13.79 16.69
N GLU A 366 -0.38 12.46 16.69
CA GLU A 366 -0.40 11.72 15.42
C GLU A 366 -1.83 11.67 14.85
N LYS A 367 -2.00 12.07 13.59
CA LYS A 367 -3.22 11.81 12.82
C LYS A 367 -3.13 10.40 12.23
N ILE A 368 -4.16 9.60 12.45
CA ILE A 368 -4.27 8.26 11.87
C ILE A 368 -5.35 8.25 10.79
N VAL A 369 -5.04 7.64 9.65
CA VAL A 369 -6.02 7.31 8.61
C VAL A 369 -5.97 5.80 8.39
N MET A 370 -7.12 5.14 8.48
CA MET A 370 -7.29 3.71 8.20
C MET A 370 -8.19 3.54 6.98
N ARG A 371 -7.66 2.98 5.89
CA ARG A 371 -8.44 2.64 4.70
C ARG A 371 -8.94 1.21 4.83
N LEU A 372 -10.26 1.03 4.79
CA LEU A 372 -10.92 -0.26 4.87
C LEU A 372 -10.98 -0.88 3.46
N LEU A 373 -10.30 -2.00 3.28
CA LEU A 373 -10.28 -2.78 2.04
C LEU A 373 -11.04 -4.08 2.27
N ASP A 374 -12.34 -4.06 2.00
CA ASP A 374 -13.17 -5.25 2.03
C ASP A 374 -12.92 -6.07 0.74
N GLU A 375 -12.30 -7.25 0.88
CA GLU A 375 -11.98 -8.14 -0.24
C GLU A 375 -13.21 -8.65 -1.01
N LYS A 376 -14.40 -8.54 -0.39
CA LYS A 376 -15.70 -8.89 -0.97
C LYS A 376 -16.53 -7.68 -1.39
N ALA A 377 -16.14 -6.45 -1.02
CA ALA A 377 -16.86 -5.25 -1.44
C ALA A 377 -16.79 -5.08 -2.95
N LEU A 378 -17.84 -5.60 -3.59
CA LEU A 378 -18.28 -5.41 -4.96
C LEU A 378 -17.16 -5.54 -6.01
N ARG A 379 -17.08 -6.75 -6.57
CA ARG A 379 -16.65 -6.96 -7.95
C ARG A 379 -17.91 -6.90 -8.81
N PRO A 380 -18.43 -5.72 -9.17
CA PRO A 380 -19.59 -5.69 -10.02
C PRO A 380 -19.20 -6.37 -11.33
N ALA A 381 -20.06 -7.25 -11.83
CA ALA A 381 -19.98 -7.61 -13.24
C ALA A 381 -20.14 -6.30 -14.06
N PRO A 382 -19.62 -6.18 -15.29
CA PRO A 382 -19.78 -4.98 -16.10
C PRO A 382 -21.23 -4.46 -16.18
N GLU A 383 -22.20 -5.37 -16.15
CA GLU A 383 -23.65 -5.11 -16.14
C GLU A 383 -24.12 -4.35 -14.89
N GLN A 384 -23.39 -4.50 -13.77
CA GLN A 384 -23.69 -3.90 -12.49
C GLN A 384 -23.00 -2.54 -12.29
N LEU A 385 -22.21 -2.08 -13.25
CA LEU A 385 -21.53 -0.77 -13.19
C LEU A 385 -22.50 0.42 -13.36
N GLY A 386 -23.74 0.17 -13.80
CA GLY A 386 -24.71 1.23 -14.10
C GLY A 386 -24.56 1.80 -15.52
N LEU A 387 -23.92 1.06 -16.41
CA LEU A 387 -23.86 1.37 -17.84
C LEU A 387 -25.23 1.17 -18.50
N ARG A 388 -25.60 2.06 -19.42
CA ARG A 388 -26.77 1.86 -20.30
C ARG A 388 -26.47 0.80 -21.35
N ASP A 389 -27.50 0.18 -21.93
CA ASP A 389 -27.35 -0.96 -22.85
C ASP A 389 -26.36 -0.73 -24.00
N ALA A 390 -26.42 0.42 -24.69
CA ALA A 390 -25.52 0.73 -25.79
C ALA A 390 -24.06 0.84 -25.33
N SER A 391 -23.85 1.55 -24.22
CA SER A 391 -22.57 1.73 -23.55
C SER A 391 -21.98 0.42 -23.03
N LEU A 392 -22.81 -0.43 -22.42
CA LEU A 392 -22.42 -1.75 -21.94
C LEU A 392 -21.98 -2.65 -23.09
N ARG A 393 -22.75 -2.70 -24.19
CA ARG A 393 -22.38 -3.49 -25.38
C ARG A 393 -21.05 -3.03 -25.97
N LEU A 394 -20.84 -1.71 -26.08
CA LEU A 394 -19.58 -1.14 -26.54
C LEU A 394 -18.41 -1.58 -25.65
N LEU A 395 -18.57 -1.51 -24.32
CA LEU A 395 -17.53 -1.94 -23.40
C LEU A 395 -17.22 -3.45 -23.53
N LEU A 396 -18.26 -4.30 -23.59
CA LEU A 396 -18.10 -5.75 -23.74
C LEU A 396 -17.43 -6.15 -25.07
N ASP A 397 -17.75 -5.42 -26.15
CA ASP A 397 -17.08 -5.56 -27.44
C ASP A 397 -15.57 -5.30 -27.31
N LYS A 398 -15.19 -4.17 -26.68
CA LYS A 398 -13.76 -3.83 -26.52
C LYS A 398 -13.01 -4.73 -25.54
N ILE A 399 -13.69 -5.30 -24.54
CA ILE A 399 -13.10 -6.32 -23.66
C ILE A 399 -12.77 -7.61 -24.44
N SER A 400 -13.54 -7.92 -25.48
CA SER A 400 -13.40 -9.15 -26.27
C SER A 400 -12.60 -8.97 -27.54
N ALA A 401 -12.19 -7.73 -27.86
CA ALA A 401 -11.38 -7.41 -29.02
C ALA A 401 -10.01 -8.12 -28.98
N PRO A 402 -9.38 -8.35 -30.14
CA PRO A 402 -8.04 -8.94 -30.20
C PRO A 402 -6.96 -7.96 -29.73
N HIS A 403 -7.15 -6.66 -29.97
CA HIS A 403 -6.21 -5.62 -29.58
C HIS A 403 -6.90 -4.26 -29.50
N GLY A 404 -6.25 -3.30 -28.86
CA GLY A 404 -6.73 -1.92 -28.75
C GLY A 404 -6.49 -1.32 -27.37
N LEU A 405 -6.46 0.01 -27.32
CA LEU A 405 -6.28 0.76 -26.09
C LEU A 405 -7.62 1.28 -25.57
N VAL A 406 -7.99 0.82 -24.37
CA VAL A 406 -9.12 1.34 -23.59
C VAL A 406 -8.56 2.22 -22.48
N MET A 407 -8.87 3.51 -22.50
CA MET A 407 -8.37 4.47 -21.51
C MET A 407 -9.51 5.03 -20.66
N LEU A 408 -9.38 4.87 -19.35
CA LEU A 408 -10.32 5.41 -18.38
C LEU A 408 -9.78 6.69 -17.75
N SER A 409 -10.66 7.65 -17.59
CA SER A 409 -10.38 8.95 -17.02
C SER A 409 -11.36 9.31 -15.93
N GLY A 410 -10.92 10.16 -15.03
CA GLY A 410 -11.73 10.69 -13.93
C GLY A 410 -10.88 11.03 -12.72
N PRO A 411 -11.41 11.83 -11.79
CA PRO A 411 -10.71 12.23 -10.58
C PRO A 411 -10.46 11.04 -9.65
N THR A 412 -9.66 11.25 -8.61
CA THR A 412 -9.49 10.27 -7.53
C THR A 412 -10.85 9.95 -6.91
N GLY A 413 -11.10 8.66 -6.64
CA GLY A 413 -12.38 8.21 -6.06
C GLY A 413 -13.55 8.14 -7.05
N SER A 414 -13.32 8.31 -8.35
CA SER A 414 -14.38 8.15 -9.37
C SER A 414 -14.73 6.69 -9.70
N GLY A 415 -14.03 5.71 -9.11
CA GLY A 415 -14.29 4.28 -9.32
C GLY A 415 -13.56 3.65 -10.51
N LYS A 416 -12.52 4.29 -11.08
CA LYS A 416 -11.75 3.76 -12.23
C LYS A 416 -11.22 2.35 -11.99
N THR A 417 -10.57 2.12 -10.84
CA THR A 417 -10.02 0.80 -10.49
C THR A 417 -11.13 -0.25 -10.43
N THR A 418 -12.27 0.08 -9.85
CA THR A 418 -13.44 -0.82 -9.80
C THR A 418 -13.91 -1.19 -11.21
N THR A 419 -14.05 -0.21 -12.10
CA THR A 419 -14.42 -0.44 -13.51
C THR A 419 -13.39 -1.30 -14.23
N LEU A 420 -12.10 -0.99 -14.09
CA LEU A 420 -11.00 -1.78 -14.67
C LEU A 420 -11.04 -3.23 -14.20
N TYR A 421 -11.16 -3.45 -12.90
CA TYR A 421 -11.18 -4.80 -12.32
C TYR A 421 -12.44 -5.57 -12.73
N SER A 422 -13.55 -4.87 -12.97
CA SER A 422 -14.78 -5.45 -13.52
C SER A 422 -14.56 -5.91 -14.96
N CYS A 423 -13.88 -5.09 -15.78
CA CYS A 423 -13.49 -5.45 -17.15
C CYS A 423 -12.57 -6.67 -17.16
N LEU A 424 -11.49 -6.65 -16.37
CA LEU A 424 -10.55 -7.78 -16.23
C LEU A 424 -11.22 -9.04 -15.71
N SER A 425 -12.29 -8.91 -14.93
CA SER A 425 -13.02 -10.07 -14.40
C SER A 425 -13.98 -10.72 -15.39
N ALA A 426 -14.43 -9.98 -16.40
CA ALA A 426 -15.27 -10.48 -17.48
C ALA A 426 -14.48 -11.23 -18.57
N ILE A 427 -13.15 -11.12 -18.57
CA ILE A 427 -12.25 -11.75 -19.54
C ILE A 427 -12.14 -13.25 -19.27
N ASP A 428 -12.22 -14.07 -20.33
CA ASP A 428 -11.98 -15.52 -20.24
C ASP A 428 -10.50 -15.83 -19.92
N ARG A 429 -10.26 -16.10 -18.64
CA ARG A 429 -8.92 -16.38 -18.08
C ARG A 429 -8.38 -17.76 -18.43
N GLN A 430 -9.19 -18.66 -18.99
CA GLN A 430 -8.70 -19.97 -19.43
C GLN A 430 -7.97 -19.88 -20.78
N ARG A 431 -8.27 -18.84 -21.55
CA ARG A 431 -7.77 -18.65 -22.92
C ARG A 431 -6.85 -17.45 -23.07
N ARG A 432 -6.92 -16.48 -22.16
CA ARG A 432 -6.15 -15.24 -22.24
C ARG A 432 -5.28 -15.03 -21.00
N ASN A 433 -4.01 -14.75 -21.23
CA ASN A 433 -3.02 -14.38 -20.24
C ASN A 433 -3.16 -12.90 -19.87
N ILE A 434 -3.45 -12.61 -18.60
CA ILE A 434 -3.74 -11.26 -18.11
C ILE A 434 -2.65 -10.83 -17.14
N LEU A 435 -1.94 -9.76 -17.48
CA LEU A 435 -0.90 -9.17 -16.65
C LEU A 435 -1.21 -7.71 -16.32
N THR A 436 -0.92 -7.28 -15.09
CA THR A 436 -1.11 -5.89 -14.66
C THR A 436 0.14 -5.32 -13.99
N ILE A 437 0.30 -4.00 -14.04
CA ILE A 437 1.27 -3.24 -13.24
C ILE A 437 0.54 -2.08 -12.55
N GLU A 438 0.58 -2.02 -11.22
CA GLU A 438 -0.26 -1.15 -10.39
C GLU A 438 0.52 -0.50 -9.24
N ASP A 439 0.05 0.65 -8.73
CA ASP A 439 0.69 1.38 -7.63
C ASP A 439 -0.35 1.95 -6.64
N PRO A 440 -0.70 1.22 -5.56
CA PRO A 440 -0.44 -0.20 -5.30
C PRO A 440 -1.51 -1.10 -5.94
N VAL A 441 -1.34 -2.43 -5.82
CA VAL A 441 -2.42 -3.38 -6.11
C VAL A 441 -3.50 -3.24 -5.03
N GLU A 442 -4.73 -2.91 -5.41
CA GLU A 442 -5.80 -2.67 -4.43
C GLU A 442 -6.31 -3.97 -3.79
N TYR A 443 -6.51 -5.00 -4.60
CA TYR A 443 -6.82 -6.34 -4.14
C TYR A 443 -6.47 -7.39 -5.19
N ARG A 444 -6.38 -8.65 -4.77
CA ARG A 444 -5.95 -9.75 -5.63
C ARG A 444 -7.12 -10.26 -6.48
N LEU A 445 -6.94 -10.22 -7.79
CA LEU A 445 -7.83 -10.81 -8.78
C LEU A 445 -7.41 -12.26 -9.06
N LYS A 446 -8.35 -13.19 -8.87
CA LYS A 446 -8.10 -14.61 -9.15
C LYS A 446 -7.82 -14.79 -10.65
N GLY A 447 -6.69 -15.41 -10.98
CA GLY A 447 -6.29 -15.70 -12.36
C GLY A 447 -5.79 -14.47 -13.15
N VAL A 448 -5.38 -13.41 -12.45
CA VAL A 448 -4.71 -12.25 -13.03
C VAL A 448 -3.33 -12.12 -12.38
N HIS A 449 -2.28 -11.94 -13.19
CA HIS A 449 -0.92 -11.80 -12.71
C HIS A 449 -0.62 -10.32 -12.45
N GLN A 450 -0.77 -9.91 -11.19
CA GLN A 450 -0.64 -8.50 -10.81
C GLN A 450 0.75 -8.19 -10.27
N MET A 451 1.43 -7.24 -10.92
CA MET A 451 2.70 -6.68 -10.50
C MET A 451 2.45 -5.36 -9.77
N GLN A 452 3.16 -5.13 -8.67
CA GLN A 452 3.12 -3.85 -7.96
C GLN A 452 4.40 -3.05 -8.25
N VAL A 453 4.25 -1.75 -8.51
CA VAL A 453 5.37 -0.81 -8.60
C VAL A 453 6.21 -0.87 -7.33
N ASN A 454 7.53 -0.87 -7.51
CA ASN A 454 8.49 -0.88 -6.41
C ASN A 454 9.71 -0.05 -6.79
N ASP A 455 9.65 1.24 -6.48
CA ASP A 455 10.70 2.21 -6.79
C ASP A 455 12.03 1.85 -6.12
N ARG A 456 12.03 1.15 -4.98
CA ARG A 456 13.25 0.78 -4.24
C ARG A 456 14.16 -0.16 -5.04
N ILE A 457 13.57 -0.96 -5.93
CA ILE A 457 14.31 -1.87 -6.82
C ILE A 457 14.31 -1.38 -8.28
N GLY A 458 13.84 -0.16 -8.53
CA GLY A 458 13.72 0.42 -9.87
C GLY A 458 12.58 -0.14 -10.72
N LEU A 459 11.58 -0.80 -10.11
CA LEU A 459 10.41 -1.34 -10.81
C LEU A 459 9.31 -0.27 -10.94
N SER A 460 9.44 0.61 -11.94
CA SER A 460 8.42 1.60 -12.33
C SER A 460 7.37 1.05 -13.30
N PHE A 461 6.30 1.80 -13.59
CA PHE A 461 5.30 1.46 -14.62
C PHE A 461 5.92 1.11 -15.97
N ALA A 462 6.80 1.96 -16.50
CA ALA A 462 7.47 1.70 -17.78
C ALA A 462 8.31 0.42 -17.73
N SER A 463 9.12 0.21 -16.68
CA SER A 463 9.94 -1.00 -16.56
C SER A 463 9.13 -2.27 -16.38
N GLY A 464 8.03 -2.21 -15.61
CA GLY A 464 7.09 -3.30 -15.40
C GLY A 464 6.36 -3.65 -16.71
N LEU A 465 5.91 -2.65 -17.46
CA LEU A 465 5.30 -2.87 -18.77
C LEU A 465 6.29 -3.48 -19.78
N ARG A 466 7.58 -3.09 -19.75
CA ARG A 466 8.61 -3.74 -20.59
C ARG A 466 8.76 -5.21 -20.23
N ASN A 467 8.67 -5.54 -18.94
CA ASN A 467 8.72 -6.92 -18.46
C ASN A 467 7.49 -7.70 -18.92
N ILE A 468 6.29 -7.14 -18.73
CA ILE A 468 5.02 -7.74 -19.13
C ILE A 468 5.00 -8.10 -20.61
N LEU A 469 5.49 -7.24 -21.51
CA LEU A 469 5.55 -7.52 -22.95
C LEU A 469 6.42 -8.73 -23.33
N ARG A 470 7.26 -9.24 -22.41
CA ARG A 470 8.05 -10.47 -22.58
C ARG A 470 7.44 -11.67 -21.84
N GLN A 471 6.21 -11.56 -21.37
CA GLN A 471 5.49 -12.62 -20.65
C GLN A 471 4.36 -13.23 -21.47
N ASP A 472 4.36 -13.02 -22.80
CA ASP A 472 3.31 -13.48 -23.71
C ASP A 472 1.89 -13.07 -23.24
N PRO A 473 1.65 -11.77 -22.96
CA PRO A 473 0.34 -11.30 -22.52
C PRO A 473 -0.66 -11.31 -23.69
N ASP A 474 -1.93 -11.56 -23.40
CA ASP A 474 -3.04 -11.21 -24.30
C ASP A 474 -3.67 -9.87 -23.88
N VAL A 475 -3.75 -9.66 -22.56
CA VAL A 475 -4.37 -8.50 -21.95
C VAL A 475 -3.41 -7.87 -20.95
N ILE A 476 -3.23 -6.56 -21.08
CA ILE A 476 -2.35 -5.77 -20.22
C ILE A 476 -3.18 -4.70 -19.52
N MET A 477 -3.01 -4.53 -18.21
CA MET A 477 -3.51 -3.37 -17.49
C MET A 477 -2.37 -2.58 -16.86
N VAL A 478 -2.30 -1.29 -17.18
CA VAL A 478 -1.37 -0.35 -16.57
C VAL A 478 -2.19 0.53 -15.64
N GLY A 479 -1.83 0.59 -14.35
CA GLY A 479 -2.61 1.31 -13.34
C GLY A 479 -2.89 2.76 -13.74
N GLU A 480 -1.89 3.45 -14.28
CA GLU A 480 -2.04 4.77 -14.87
C GLU A 480 -0.88 5.12 -15.83
N CYS A 481 -1.16 6.00 -16.79
CA CYS A 481 -0.16 6.64 -17.64
C CYS A 481 0.15 8.04 -17.11
N ARG A 482 1.13 8.14 -16.19
CA ARG A 482 1.62 9.45 -15.66
C ARG A 482 2.56 10.17 -16.62
N ASP A 483 3.37 9.41 -17.35
CA ASP A 483 4.45 9.92 -18.19
C ASP A 483 4.32 9.46 -19.66
N VAL A 484 5.03 10.18 -20.54
CA VAL A 484 5.05 9.93 -21.98
C VAL A 484 5.62 8.55 -22.33
N GLU A 485 6.56 8.03 -21.54
CA GLU A 485 7.19 6.75 -21.82
C GLU A 485 6.20 5.60 -21.64
N THR A 486 5.54 5.56 -20.49
CA THR A 486 4.49 4.61 -20.14
C THR A 486 3.34 4.67 -21.14
N ALA A 487 2.90 5.89 -21.50
CA ALA A 487 1.83 6.08 -22.49
C ALA A 487 2.23 5.60 -23.89
N LYS A 488 3.44 5.91 -24.37
CA LYS A 488 3.96 5.41 -25.65
C LYS A 488 4.02 3.89 -25.67
N MET A 489 4.48 3.28 -24.59
CA MET A 489 4.54 1.83 -24.51
C MET A 489 3.16 1.16 -24.48
N ALA A 490 2.18 1.74 -23.77
CA ALA A 490 0.81 1.24 -23.76
C ALA A 490 0.19 1.29 -25.17
N ILE A 491 0.45 2.36 -25.92
CA ILE A 491 0.05 2.51 -27.32
C ILE A 491 0.73 1.46 -28.20
N GLN A 492 2.05 1.29 -28.10
CA GLN A 492 2.79 0.29 -28.88
C GLN A 492 2.30 -1.14 -28.58
N ALA A 493 2.05 -1.45 -27.31
CA ALA A 493 1.47 -2.72 -26.91
C ALA A 493 0.10 -2.95 -27.58
N SER A 494 -0.76 -1.93 -27.60
CA SER A 494 -2.08 -2.03 -28.23
C SER A 494 -2.04 -2.20 -29.75
N LEU A 495 -0.99 -1.68 -30.42
CA LEU A 495 -0.77 -1.83 -31.85
C LEU A 495 -0.13 -3.18 -32.23
N THR A 496 0.46 -3.88 -31.25
CA THR A 496 1.19 -5.14 -31.44
C THR A 496 0.37 -6.37 -31.04
N GLY A 497 -0.96 -6.25 -31.01
CA GLY A 497 -1.85 -7.40 -30.80
C GLY A 497 -2.32 -7.61 -29.36
N HIS A 498 -2.20 -6.59 -28.49
CA HIS A 498 -2.64 -6.68 -27.10
C HIS A 498 -3.87 -5.82 -26.83
N VAL A 499 -4.76 -6.29 -25.96
CA VAL A 499 -5.77 -5.41 -25.35
C VAL A 499 -5.14 -4.71 -24.16
N VAL A 500 -5.10 -3.39 -24.19
CA VAL A 500 -4.45 -2.59 -23.14
C VAL A 500 -5.49 -1.74 -22.44
N PHE A 501 -5.57 -1.88 -21.12
CA PHE A 501 -6.34 -1.01 -20.25
C PHE A 501 -5.39 -0.07 -19.51
N SER A 502 -5.74 1.21 -19.42
CA SER A 502 -5.00 2.14 -18.57
C SER A 502 -5.88 3.26 -18.03
N THR A 503 -5.37 4.01 -17.06
CA THR A 503 -5.99 5.26 -16.62
C THR A 503 -5.16 6.49 -16.98
N ILE A 504 -5.85 7.63 -17.12
CA ILE A 504 -5.26 8.94 -17.33
C ILE A 504 -6.07 10.00 -16.59
N HIS A 505 -5.43 11.10 -16.22
CA HIS A 505 -6.14 12.22 -15.61
C HIS A 505 -6.61 13.21 -16.69
N ALA A 506 -7.90 13.15 -17.00
CA ALA A 506 -8.63 14.14 -17.78
C ALA A 506 -10.03 14.38 -17.19
N ASN A 507 -10.73 15.39 -17.71
CA ASN A 507 -12.05 15.78 -17.19
C ASN A 507 -13.22 15.06 -17.89
N ASP A 508 -13.07 14.78 -19.17
CA ASP A 508 -14.06 14.19 -20.09
C ASP A 508 -13.38 13.16 -21.02
N ALA A 509 -14.16 12.48 -21.87
CA ALA A 509 -13.63 11.41 -22.72
C ALA A 509 -12.81 11.99 -23.89
N VAL A 510 -13.17 13.17 -24.40
CA VAL A 510 -12.36 13.89 -25.41
C VAL A 510 -11.02 14.35 -24.82
N GLY A 511 -11.00 14.78 -23.56
CA GLY A 511 -9.81 15.21 -22.84
C GLY A 511 -8.77 14.10 -22.67
N VAL A 512 -9.15 12.83 -22.74
CA VAL A 512 -8.20 11.70 -22.84
C VAL A 512 -7.30 11.88 -24.07
N ILE A 513 -7.90 12.20 -25.22
CA ILE A 513 -7.18 12.42 -26.47
C ILE A 513 -6.30 13.66 -26.35
N SER A 514 -6.85 14.79 -25.89
CA SER A 514 -6.09 16.02 -25.68
C SER A 514 -4.87 15.76 -24.78
N ARG A 515 -5.05 15.01 -23.68
CA ARG A 515 -3.98 14.73 -22.74
C ARG A 515 -2.87 13.84 -23.33
N LEU A 516 -3.23 12.87 -24.18
CA LEU A 516 -2.25 12.07 -24.92
C LEU A 516 -1.44 12.93 -25.90
N LEU A 517 -2.09 13.86 -26.59
CA LEU A 517 -1.43 14.80 -27.51
C LEU A 517 -0.54 15.80 -26.76
N ASP A 518 -0.98 16.31 -25.60
CA ASP A 518 -0.19 17.19 -24.72
C ASP A 518 1.08 16.49 -24.21
N MET A 519 1.04 15.17 -24.04
CA MET A 519 2.22 14.35 -23.73
C MET A 519 3.14 14.13 -24.94
N GLN A 520 2.90 14.79 -26.06
CA GLN A 520 3.70 14.70 -27.29
C GLN A 520 3.71 13.30 -27.89
N ILE A 521 2.57 12.62 -27.80
CA ILE A 521 2.34 11.37 -28.53
C ILE A 521 1.85 11.74 -29.93
N ASP A 522 2.38 11.04 -30.93
CA ASP A 522 2.02 11.26 -32.32
C ASP A 522 0.49 11.08 -32.52
N PRO A 523 -0.21 12.08 -33.11
CA PRO A 523 -1.66 12.01 -33.30
C PRO A 523 -2.12 10.79 -34.10
N TYR A 524 -1.32 10.34 -35.08
CA TYR A 524 -1.63 9.14 -35.85
C TYR A 524 -1.59 7.88 -34.99
N LEU A 525 -0.63 7.79 -34.06
CA LEU A 525 -0.57 6.68 -33.11
C LEU A 525 -1.76 6.70 -32.16
N VAL A 526 -2.17 7.87 -31.65
CA VAL A 526 -3.36 7.99 -30.80
C VAL A 526 -4.61 7.55 -31.56
N ALA A 527 -4.82 8.05 -32.78
CA ALA A 527 -5.97 7.72 -33.62
C ALA A 527 -6.07 6.22 -33.93
N THR A 528 -4.93 5.55 -34.12
CA THR A 528 -4.88 4.13 -34.49
C THR A 528 -5.00 3.21 -33.28
N ALA A 529 -4.38 3.58 -32.15
CA ALA A 529 -4.30 2.74 -30.96
C ALA A 529 -5.54 2.85 -30.06
N LEU A 530 -6.02 4.07 -29.81
CA LEU A 530 -7.13 4.34 -28.90
C LEU A 530 -8.43 3.85 -29.50
N THR A 531 -9.07 2.86 -28.87
CA THR A 531 -10.34 2.30 -29.33
C THR A 531 -11.53 2.82 -28.54
N LEU A 532 -11.33 3.11 -27.25
CA LEU A 532 -12.40 3.53 -26.35
C LEU A 532 -11.85 4.44 -25.24
N PRO A 533 -11.97 5.77 -25.39
CA PRO A 533 -11.86 6.69 -24.26
C PRO A 533 -13.12 6.61 -23.40
N ILE A 534 -12.93 6.54 -22.09
CA ILE A 534 -13.99 6.53 -21.08
C ILE A 534 -13.67 7.60 -20.06
N ALA A 535 -14.62 8.48 -19.77
CA ALA A 535 -14.58 9.32 -18.59
C ALA A 535 -15.65 8.86 -17.59
N GLN A 536 -15.31 8.90 -16.30
CA GLN A 536 -16.16 8.36 -15.25
C GLN A 536 -16.18 9.29 -14.03
N ARG A 537 -17.38 9.46 -13.48
CA ARG A 537 -17.62 10.04 -12.15
C ARG A 537 -18.59 9.18 -11.36
N LEU A 538 -18.65 9.40 -10.05
CA LEU A 538 -19.66 8.81 -9.18
C LEU A 538 -20.64 9.90 -8.75
N VAL A 539 -21.94 9.61 -8.87
CA VAL A 539 -23.01 10.40 -8.27
C VAL A 539 -23.62 9.60 -7.12
N ARG A 540 -24.01 10.28 -6.06
CA ARG A 540 -24.72 9.65 -4.95
C ARG A 540 -26.14 9.26 -5.37
N SER A 541 -26.60 8.12 -4.88
CA SER A 541 -27.97 7.65 -5.12
C SER A 541 -28.92 8.28 -4.10
N ILE A 542 -30.07 8.75 -4.56
CA ILE A 542 -31.03 9.42 -3.68
C ILE A 542 -31.62 8.43 -2.66
N CYS A 543 -31.83 8.88 -1.42
CA CYS A 543 -32.33 8.02 -0.36
C CYS A 543 -33.76 7.54 -0.66
N THR A 544 -33.95 6.22 -0.71
CA THR A 544 -35.26 5.61 -0.99
C THR A 544 -36.28 5.79 0.13
N ARG A 545 -35.86 6.17 1.34
CA ARG A 545 -36.74 6.34 2.52
C ARG A 545 -37.27 7.75 2.71
N CYS A 546 -36.50 8.78 2.33
CA CYS A 546 -36.89 10.16 2.52
C CYS A 546 -37.06 10.95 1.22
N LYS A 547 -36.90 10.33 0.05
CA LYS A 547 -37.19 11.02 -1.21
C LYS A 547 -38.64 11.51 -1.25
N THR A 548 -38.81 12.77 -1.62
CA THR A 548 -40.09 13.45 -1.79
C THR A 548 -40.10 14.20 -3.12
N MET A 549 -41.28 14.61 -3.57
CA MET A 549 -41.42 15.53 -4.69
C MET A 549 -41.58 16.95 -4.14
N ILE A 550 -40.88 17.91 -4.72
CA ILE A 550 -41.03 19.35 -4.46
C ILE A 550 -41.29 20.08 -5.78
N ASP A 551 -41.89 21.27 -5.73
CA ASP A 551 -42.07 22.06 -6.95
C ASP A 551 -40.71 22.50 -7.53
N GLY A 552 -40.57 22.52 -8.86
CA GLY A 552 -39.33 22.94 -9.51
C GLY A 552 -38.89 24.35 -9.12
N GLY A 553 -39.83 25.25 -8.80
CA GLY A 553 -39.54 26.59 -8.30
C GLY A 553 -38.84 26.58 -6.92
N GLU A 554 -39.23 25.64 -6.05
CA GLU A 554 -38.57 25.43 -4.76
C GLU A 554 -37.15 24.87 -4.96
N LEU A 555 -36.99 23.89 -5.86
CA LEU A 555 -35.68 23.34 -6.21
C LEU A 555 -34.73 24.40 -6.80
N LEU A 556 -35.23 25.25 -7.71
CA LEU A 556 -34.45 26.35 -8.28
C LEU A 556 -33.98 27.33 -7.20
N THR A 557 -34.80 27.57 -6.18
CA THR A 557 -34.43 28.39 -5.03
C THR A 557 -33.30 27.75 -4.23
N MET A 558 -33.36 26.43 -3.98
CA MET A 558 -32.29 25.69 -3.32
C MET A 558 -30.99 25.70 -4.14
N LEU A 559 -31.06 25.46 -5.45
CA LEU A 559 -29.90 25.49 -6.34
C LEU A 559 -29.20 26.85 -6.36
N ARG A 560 -29.98 27.94 -6.38
CA ARG A 560 -29.45 29.30 -6.31
C ARG A 560 -28.77 29.60 -4.96
N ALA A 561 -29.31 29.08 -3.86
CA ALA A 561 -28.69 29.20 -2.54
C ALA A 561 -27.32 28.48 -2.47
N GLU A 562 -27.16 27.38 -3.21
CA GLU A 562 -25.89 26.64 -3.40
C GLU A 562 -24.97 27.29 -4.46
N GLY A 563 -25.32 28.47 -4.98
CA GLY A 563 -24.49 29.22 -5.94
C GLY A 563 -24.62 28.77 -7.40
N VAL A 564 -25.69 28.04 -7.76
CA VAL A 564 -25.95 27.67 -9.16
C VAL A 564 -26.65 28.82 -9.89
N SER A 565 -25.94 29.44 -10.86
CA SER A 565 -26.49 30.49 -11.72
C SER A 565 -27.32 29.93 -12.89
N ASP A 566 -28.19 30.76 -13.47
CA ASP A 566 -28.96 30.37 -14.66
C ASP A 566 -28.03 30.06 -15.87
N GLU A 567 -26.87 30.70 -15.95
CA GLU A 567 -25.81 30.37 -16.93
C GLU A 567 -25.26 28.95 -16.72
N LYS A 568 -25.10 28.52 -15.46
CA LYS A 568 -24.61 27.18 -15.11
C LYS A 568 -25.68 26.11 -15.40
N LEU A 569 -26.96 26.43 -15.24
CA LEU A 569 -28.08 25.60 -15.71
C LEU A 569 -28.01 25.42 -17.24
N ALA A 570 -27.93 26.53 -17.97
CA ALA A 570 -27.89 26.53 -19.44
C ALA A 570 -26.67 25.78 -20.00
N ARG A 571 -25.48 25.96 -19.40
CA ARG A 571 -24.26 25.27 -19.80
C ARG A 571 -24.37 23.74 -19.68
N LEU A 572 -25.07 23.25 -18.67
CA LEU A 572 -25.29 21.82 -18.46
C LEU A 572 -26.51 21.28 -19.24
N GLY A 573 -27.18 22.13 -20.02
CA GLY A 573 -28.38 21.75 -20.77
C GLY A 573 -29.57 21.38 -19.87
N VAL A 574 -29.60 21.93 -18.65
CA VAL A 574 -30.62 21.61 -17.64
C VAL A 574 -31.75 22.63 -17.71
N HIS A 575 -32.96 22.14 -17.96
CA HIS A 575 -34.18 22.93 -17.91
C HIS A 575 -35.11 22.38 -16.83
N ILE A 576 -35.36 23.17 -15.79
CA ILE A 576 -36.28 22.83 -14.70
C ILE A 576 -37.50 23.73 -14.84
N ASP A 577 -38.67 23.15 -15.14
CA ASP A 577 -39.92 23.90 -15.12
C ASP A 577 -40.29 24.20 -13.65
N PRO A 578 -40.49 25.48 -13.26
CA PRO A 578 -40.87 25.84 -11.90
C PRO A 578 -42.15 25.17 -11.38
N ARG A 579 -43.01 24.67 -12.27
CA ARG A 579 -44.29 24.04 -11.96
C ARG A 579 -44.24 22.52 -11.97
N GLU A 580 -43.17 21.92 -12.49
CA GLU A 580 -43.04 20.47 -12.54
C GLU A 580 -42.46 19.91 -11.23
N PRO A 581 -42.98 18.77 -10.75
CA PRO A 581 -42.50 18.18 -9.53
C PRO A 581 -41.10 17.57 -9.76
N CYS A 582 -40.15 17.94 -8.92
CA CYS A 582 -38.78 17.47 -8.94
C CYS A 582 -38.46 16.62 -7.71
N LEU A 583 -37.61 15.60 -7.90
CA LEU A 583 -37.21 14.72 -6.80
C LEU A 583 -36.21 15.42 -5.88
N HIS A 584 -36.50 15.41 -4.59
CA HIS A 584 -35.64 15.95 -3.52
C HIS A 584 -35.57 14.96 -2.36
N ALA A 585 -34.51 15.03 -1.56
CA ALA A 585 -34.38 14.23 -0.36
C ALA A 585 -33.87 15.11 0.80
N PRO A 586 -34.75 15.51 1.75
CA PRO A 586 -34.39 16.41 2.84
C PRO A 586 -33.46 15.78 3.89
N GLY A 587 -33.21 14.47 3.78
CA GLY A 587 -32.41 13.72 4.75
C GLY A 587 -33.24 13.09 5.87
N CYS A 588 -32.81 11.92 6.33
CA CYS A 588 -33.41 11.18 7.45
C CYS A 588 -32.33 10.39 8.19
N PRO A 589 -32.61 9.80 9.37
CA PRO A 589 -31.62 9.01 10.10
C PRO A 589 -31.00 7.86 9.29
N HIS A 590 -31.76 7.25 8.37
CA HIS A 590 -31.25 6.17 7.52
C HIS A 590 -30.13 6.62 6.57
N CYS A 591 -30.25 7.81 5.97
CA CYS A 591 -29.20 8.39 5.12
C CYS A 591 -28.31 9.37 5.88
N ARG A 592 -28.33 9.32 7.22
CA ARG A 592 -27.56 10.22 8.10
C ARG A 592 -27.79 11.70 7.78
N HIS A 593 -29.05 12.04 7.51
CA HIS A 593 -29.49 13.39 7.17
C HIS A 593 -28.83 14.00 5.92
N THR A 594 -28.23 13.17 5.04
CA THR A 594 -27.60 13.67 3.81
C THR A 594 -28.56 13.76 2.62
N GLY A 595 -29.65 12.99 2.66
CA GLY A 595 -30.53 12.79 1.51
C GLY A 595 -30.10 11.70 0.54
N TYR A 596 -28.92 11.07 0.73
CA TYR A 596 -28.36 10.07 -0.20
C TYR A 596 -27.86 8.81 0.51
N SER A 597 -27.88 7.68 -0.19
CA SER A 597 -27.36 6.41 0.31
C SER A 597 -26.83 5.57 -0.85
N GLY A 598 -25.51 5.31 -0.86
CA GLY A 598 -24.83 4.62 -1.94
C GLY A 598 -24.45 5.53 -3.10
N ARG A 599 -23.74 4.95 -4.08
CA ARG A 599 -23.21 5.64 -5.26
C ARG A 599 -23.45 4.82 -6.51
N GLN A 600 -23.55 5.51 -7.64
CA GLN A 600 -23.61 4.92 -8.96
C GLN A 600 -22.64 5.65 -9.89
N ALA A 601 -22.03 4.91 -10.81
CA ALA A 601 -21.13 5.49 -11.78
C ALA A 601 -21.92 6.11 -12.93
N VAL A 602 -21.40 7.23 -13.44
CA VAL A 602 -21.86 7.88 -14.66
C VAL A 602 -20.69 7.91 -15.61
N PHE A 603 -20.94 7.50 -16.84
CA PHE A 603 -19.93 7.32 -17.86
C PHE A 603 -20.16 8.26 -19.02
N GLU A 604 -19.08 8.66 -19.66
CA GLU A 604 -19.06 9.20 -21.00
C GLU A 604 -18.04 8.39 -21.78
N MET A 605 -18.46 7.82 -22.90
CA MET A 605 -17.55 7.10 -23.78
C MET A 605 -18.13 7.00 -25.18
N PHE A 606 -17.25 6.88 -26.14
CA PHE A 606 -17.59 6.77 -27.55
C PHE A 606 -16.53 5.91 -28.25
N GLU A 607 -16.95 5.22 -29.30
CA GLU A 607 -16.01 4.47 -30.13
C GLU A 607 -15.22 5.40 -31.04
N ILE A 608 -13.91 5.15 -31.18
CA ILE A 608 -13.09 5.85 -32.18
C ILE A 608 -13.37 5.27 -33.57
N THR A 609 -14.33 5.88 -34.26
CA THR A 609 -14.68 5.56 -35.65
C THR A 609 -13.68 6.13 -36.64
N GLU A 610 -13.69 5.66 -37.89
CA GLU A 610 -12.76 6.14 -38.94
C GLU A 610 -12.80 7.66 -39.14
N ARG A 611 -14.00 8.25 -39.12
CA ARG A 611 -14.17 9.71 -39.23
C ARG A 611 -13.52 10.46 -38.06
N LEU A 612 -13.57 9.89 -36.86
CA LEU A 612 -12.89 10.49 -35.70
C LEU A 612 -11.37 10.31 -35.80
N ARG A 613 -10.89 9.19 -36.35
CA ARG A 613 -9.46 8.96 -36.59
C ARG A 613 -8.87 10.03 -37.51
N GLU A 614 -9.56 10.38 -38.60
CA GLU A 614 -9.13 11.43 -39.52
C GLU A 614 -8.95 12.78 -38.83
N LEU A 615 -9.85 13.13 -37.90
CA LEU A 615 -9.78 14.38 -37.15
C LEU A 615 -8.68 14.38 -36.10
N ILE A 616 -8.48 13.25 -35.42
CA ILE A 616 -7.42 13.10 -34.43
C ILE A 616 -6.05 13.14 -35.11
N ALA A 617 -5.90 12.45 -36.25
CA ALA A 617 -4.66 12.42 -37.03
C ALA A 617 -4.42 13.70 -37.86
N GLY A 618 -5.40 14.60 -37.93
CA GLY A 618 -5.32 15.85 -38.68
C GLY A 618 -4.17 16.76 -38.21
N LYS A 619 -3.76 17.69 -39.08
CA LYS A 619 -2.65 18.63 -38.80
C LYS A 619 -2.87 19.52 -37.57
N THR A 620 -4.13 19.76 -37.20
CA THR A 620 -4.49 20.58 -36.05
C THR A 620 -5.65 19.92 -35.34
N PHE A 621 -5.39 19.40 -34.14
CA PHE A 621 -6.42 18.81 -33.31
C PHE A 621 -7.34 19.91 -32.77
N ASN A 622 -8.64 19.78 -33.03
CA ASN A 622 -9.68 20.66 -32.51
C ASN A 622 -10.66 19.85 -31.65
N ALA A 623 -10.56 20.00 -30.34
CA ALA A 623 -11.40 19.28 -29.39
C ALA A 623 -12.89 19.61 -29.54
N ASP A 624 -13.24 20.86 -29.89
CA ASP A 624 -14.63 21.30 -30.00
C ASP A 624 -15.30 20.76 -31.26
N GLU A 625 -14.57 20.71 -32.37
CA GLU A 625 -15.05 20.03 -33.59
C GLU A 625 -15.28 18.54 -33.32
N LEU A 626 -14.36 17.90 -32.58
CA LEU A 626 -14.50 16.50 -32.22
C LEU A 626 -15.75 16.26 -31.35
N ARG A 627 -15.97 17.10 -30.32
CA ARG A 627 -17.18 17.05 -29.48
C ARG A 627 -18.46 17.18 -30.30
N HIS A 628 -18.51 18.12 -31.24
CA HIS A 628 -19.67 18.32 -32.10
C HIS A 628 -20.00 17.05 -32.90
N ARG A 629 -18.98 16.42 -33.51
CA ARG A 629 -19.20 15.20 -34.28
C ARG A 629 -19.54 13.99 -33.41
N ILE A 630 -19.01 13.90 -32.20
CA ILE A 630 -19.41 12.85 -31.25
C ILE A 630 -20.89 13.02 -30.88
N ALA A 631 -21.37 14.25 -30.67
CA ALA A 631 -22.78 14.51 -30.40
C ALA A 631 -23.69 14.04 -31.55
N GLU A 632 -23.26 14.19 -32.81
CA GLU A 632 -23.99 13.69 -33.98
C GLU A 632 -24.11 12.15 -34.02
N THR A 633 -23.20 11.41 -33.37
CA THR A 633 -23.27 9.94 -33.28
C THR A 633 -24.31 9.43 -32.29
N GLY A 634 -24.91 10.32 -31.48
CA GLY A 634 -25.83 9.95 -30.41
C GLY A 634 -25.15 9.38 -29.17
N SER A 635 -23.82 9.55 -29.03
CA SER A 635 -23.10 9.18 -27.82
C SER A 635 -23.43 10.19 -26.70
N PRO A 636 -24.08 9.77 -25.60
CA PRO A 636 -24.49 10.69 -24.55
C PRO A 636 -23.28 11.21 -23.75
N SER A 637 -23.29 12.50 -23.42
CA SER A 637 -22.32 13.10 -22.51
C SER A 637 -22.48 12.58 -21.09
N MET A 638 -21.47 12.79 -20.24
CA MET A 638 -21.57 12.38 -18.83
C MET A 638 -22.74 13.07 -18.12
N VAL A 639 -22.97 14.35 -18.43
CA VAL A 639 -24.08 15.13 -17.87
C VAL A 639 -25.42 14.58 -18.32
N GLN A 640 -25.59 14.25 -19.61
CA GLN A 640 -26.82 13.65 -20.13
C GLN A 640 -27.11 12.29 -19.46
N ASN A 641 -26.09 11.45 -19.29
CA ASN A 641 -26.24 10.20 -18.55
C ASN A 641 -26.63 10.42 -17.08
N ALA A 642 -26.11 11.47 -16.44
CA ALA A 642 -26.47 11.84 -15.07
C ALA A 642 -27.91 12.37 -14.97
N LEU A 643 -28.36 13.18 -15.92
CA LEU A 643 -29.73 13.72 -15.97
C LEU A 643 -30.75 12.62 -16.19
N ALA A 644 -30.46 11.66 -17.07
CA ALA A 644 -31.34 10.52 -17.23
C ALA A 644 -31.44 9.65 -15.95
N LEU A 645 -30.44 9.68 -15.05
CA LEU A 645 -30.58 9.07 -13.71
C LEU A 645 -31.45 9.90 -12.76
N VAL A 646 -31.57 11.22 -12.98
CA VAL A 646 -32.54 12.07 -12.27
C VAL A 646 -33.96 11.72 -12.72
N ASP A 647 -34.17 11.57 -14.03
CA ASP A 647 -35.47 11.18 -14.62
C ASP A 647 -35.91 9.79 -14.13
N GLU A 648 -34.97 8.86 -13.99
CA GLU A 648 -35.19 7.53 -13.40
C GLU A 648 -35.41 7.57 -11.86
N GLY A 649 -35.28 8.73 -11.23
CA GLY A 649 -35.44 8.92 -9.79
C GLY A 649 -34.37 8.23 -8.94
N ARG A 650 -33.17 8.04 -9.51
CA ARG A 650 -32.02 7.38 -8.88
C ARG A 650 -31.04 8.36 -8.26
N THR A 651 -30.99 9.61 -8.76
CA THR A 651 -30.22 10.72 -8.18
C THR A 651 -31.04 12.01 -8.21
N SER A 652 -30.44 13.16 -7.91
CA SER A 652 -31.12 14.46 -7.86
C SER A 652 -30.36 15.51 -8.68
N TYR A 653 -31.05 16.60 -9.05
CA TYR A 653 -30.41 17.76 -9.67
C TYR A 653 -29.30 18.36 -8.80
N LEU A 654 -29.51 18.48 -7.48
CA LEU A 654 -28.50 18.98 -6.54
C LEU A 654 -27.20 18.17 -6.63
N GLU A 655 -27.30 16.85 -6.77
CA GLU A 655 -26.13 15.99 -6.91
C GLU A 655 -25.45 16.14 -8.28
N VAL A 656 -26.21 16.29 -9.36
CA VAL A 656 -25.67 16.57 -10.71
C VAL A 656 -24.87 17.89 -10.68
N PHE A 657 -25.41 18.96 -10.11
CA PHE A 657 -24.69 20.24 -10.02
C PHE A 657 -23.48 20.18 -9.10
N ARG A 658 -23.54 19.45 -7.99
CA ARG A 658 -22.38 19.24 -7.11
C ARG A 658 -21.23 18.56 -7.85
N VAL A 659 -21.55 17.57 -8.69
CA VAL A 659 -20.53 16.82 -9.42
C VAL A 659 -20.05 17.64 -10.63
N PHE A 660 -20.94 18.06 -11.52
CA PHE A 660 -20.58 18.62 -12.83
C PHE A 660 -20.46 20.14 -12.86
N GLY A 661 -20.87 20.82 -11.79
CA GLY A 661 -21.06 22.27 -11.80
C GLY A 661 -19.78 23.10 -11.92
N ASP A 662 -18.63 22.56 -11.52
CA ASP A 662 -17.37 23.29 -11.47
C ASP A 662 -16.41 22.73 -12.54
N GLY A 663 -16.51 23.26 -13.76
CA GLY A 663 -15.49 23.09 -14.80
C GLY A 663 -15.55 21.80 -15.64
N THR A 664 -16.64 21.04 -15.62
CA THR A 664 -16.87 19.92 -16.55
C THR A 664 -18.02 20.23 -17.50
N THR A 665 -17.72 20.19 -18.80
CA THR A 665 -18.66 20.29 -19.93
C THR A 665 -18.81 18.94 -20.59
#